data_AF-A0A847LU21-F1
#
_entry.id   AF-A0A847LU21-F1
#
_cell.length_a   1.000
_cell.length_b   1.000
_cell.length_c   1.000
_cell.angle_alpha   90.00
_cell.angle_beta   90.00
_cell.angle_gamma   90.00
#
_symmetry.space_group_name_H-M   'P 1'
#
loop_
_entity.id
_entity.type
_entity.pdbx_description
1 polymer ?
#
loop_
_entity_poly.entity_id
_entity_poly.type
_entity_poly.pdbx_seq_one_letter_code
_entity_poly.pdbx_strand_id
1 'polypeptide(L)'
;MKKFLTSALALLLTLTSCGETPPPVSLQINNDSLLHMVMGDELILDITYTGDDPLIFESSDQSVSVNEVGLLTAVSVGSADISVRAGDLFDSIRIYVSYPEVIELSVSRNIIRVDETLNLITEGYGEHHHDYKYEIVSGHNNVEIDGSTLRGVNVGFVTLYAYFNHVKSNEITIEIISRSGLNPDIQITADKYYIKPFEYVTLSASFLSEQGSIYPLEFKLESGGYYGRLTDNILYGLRPGSVSVYAAFGPYRSESIKITVVEEGVIPDSITITASSTIVPEGEHATLSFSVTPNNASRLINYIAISGANNVRVEGDQLYSLNGKPFTIVGIIDGVKSNQLSFNDTDIGGDIYKNMTKEEFYQNYTPASSYSDAYFRSLYGFMSGSIAPQDQHATIASYQPTKNGKLLRNTSQLFDDNYNTYYVVDSYGEIVNTIYKGGGYITLDEVAAYIFAFGEVPANYIEDKSQRSAPATSKWGEYVRLNNTYFSGDVERYPYEPVLPNIRGAGGELYYYEVDIGTTGTDSDPRYPSLPYNTGSYINRGAARIVYTRYDGDNNPITNLDDKYLFYTYNHYNDFQEYLNYSNGWGEMFGNITGGGEISSYTNYNPTPYVEVERSDFTLTSSITARNERLLSLPPKFKNEDELLVLI
;
A
#
# COMPACT_ATOMS: atom_id res chain seq x y z
N MET A 1 -95.73 -54.58 3.26
CA MET A 1 -96.15 -54.40 4.67
C MET A 1 -95.50 -55.49 5.53
N LYS A 2 -95.13 -55.11 6.77
CA LYS A 2 -94.42 -55.85 7.85
C LYS A 2 -94.64 -57.38 7.84
N LYS A 3 -93.57 -58.17 7.68
CA LYS A 3 -92.58 -58.69 8.68
C LYS A 3 -93.08 -59.96 9.40
N PHE A 4 -92.52 -61.10 8.97
CA PHE A 4 -92.47 -62.38 9.67
C PHE A 4 -91.25 -62.42 10.60
N LEU A 5 -91.34 -63.10 11.73
CA LEU A 5 -90.34 -64.12 12.09
C LEU A 5 -90.90 -65.09 13.14
N THR A 6 -90.65 -66.37 12.89
CA THR A 6 -91.23 -67.56 13.52
C THR A 6 -90.10 -68.43 14.09
N SER A 7 -90.38 -69.08 15.23
CA SER A 7 -89.97 -70.47 15.58
C SER A 7 -88.47 -70.76 15.76
N ALA A 8 -88.00 -71.85 16.36
CA ALA A 8 -88.39 -72.73 17.46
C ALA A 8 -87.19 -73.69 17.68
N LEU A 9 -86.95 -74.10 18.92
CA LEU A 9 -86.48 -75.42 19.40
C LEU A 9 -85.34 -76.19 18.68
N ALA A 10 -84.27 -76.55 19.42
CA ALA A 10 -83.73 -77.93 19.51
C ALA A 10 -82.47 -78.06 20.41
N LEU A 11 -82.52 -79.08 21.27
CA LEU A 11 -81.50 -80.12 21.54
C LEU A 11 -80.11 -79.73 22.12
N LEU A 12 -79.90 -80.14 23.37
CA LEU A 12 -78.63 -80.15 24.09
C LEU A 12 -77.82 -81.39 23.66
N LEU A 13 -76.70 -81.18 22.93
CA LEU A 13 -75.62 -82.14 22.72
C LEU A 13 -74.33 -81.54 23.28
N THR A 14 -73.68 -82.28 24.17
CA THR A 14 -72.38 -81.97 24.75
C THR A 14 -71.27 -82.13 23.72
N LEU A 15 -70.62 -81.02 23.38
CA LEU A 15 -69.20 -80.98 23.05
C LEU A 15 -68.58 -79.94 23.98
N THR A 16 -67.93 -80.41 25.05
CA THR A 16 -66.78 -79.71 25.60
C THR A 16 -65.77 -79.60 24.46
N SER A 17 -65.84 -78.51 23.71
CA SER A 17 -64.63 -77.95 23.14
C SER A 17 -63.81 -77.53 24.35
N CYS A 18 -62.85 -78.38 24.70
CA CYS A 18 -61.67 -77.95 25.42
C CYS A 18 -60.95 -76.99 24.48
N GLY A 19 -61.49 -75.78 24.31
CA GLY A 19 -60.66 -74.66 23.91
C GLY A 19 -59.79 -74.47 25.13
N GLU A 20 -58.56 -74.99 25.10
CA GLU A 20 -57.50 -74.41 25.90
C GLU A 20 -57.72 -72.90 25.76
N THR A 21 -58.09 -72.20 26.85
CA THR A 21 -58.01 -70.74 26.83
C THR A 21 -56.58 -70.48 26.37
N PRO A 22 -56.38 -69.87 25.19
CA PRO A 22 -55.02 -69.65 24.70
C PRO A 22 -54.25 -69.00 25.83
N PRO A 23 -53.00 -69.41 26.10
CA PRO A 23 -52.22 -68.83 27.19
C PRO A 23 -52.36 -67.31 27.11
N PRO A 24 -52.60 -66.62 28.24
CA PRO A 24 -52.88 -65.19 28.21
C PRO A 24 -51.75 -64.50 27.44
N VAL A 25 -52.13 -63.88 26.32
CA VAL A 25 -51.19 -63.17 25.47
C VAL A 25 -50.84 -61.87 26.20
N SER A 26 -49.55 -61.60 26.35
CA SER A 26 -49.03 -60.41 27.01
C SER A 26 -48.01 -59.73 26.13
N LEU A 27 -47.97 -58.41 26.19
CA LEU A 27 -46.98 -57.55 25.54
C LEU A 27 -46.40 -56.63 26.61
N GLN A 28 -45.09 -56.59 26.74
CA GLN A 28 -44.40 -55.73 27.69
C GLN A 28 -43.07 -55.25 27.12
N ILE A 29 -42.80 -53.95 27.21
CA ILE A 29 -41.48 -53.36 27.07
C ILE A 29 -40.75 -53.53 28.41
N ASN A 30 -39.60 -54.19 28.38
CA ASN A 30 -38.81 -54.49 29.58
C ASN A 30 -37.79 -53.40 29.91
N ASN A 31 -37.55 -52.48 28.98
CA ASN A 31 -36.69 -51.32 29.22
C ASN A 31 -37.28 -50.40 30.30
N ASP A 32 -36.42 -49.59 30.92
CA ASP A 32 -36.85 -48.57 31.88
C ASP A 32 -37.88 -47.63 31.25
N SER A 33 -38.88 -47.20 32.02
CA SER A 33 -40.00 -46.37 31.51
C SER A 33 -39.59 -45.03 30.87
N LEU A 34 -38.36 -44.59 31.11
CA LEU A 34 -37.72 -43.44 30.50
C LEU A 34 -36.28 -43.80 30.11
N LEU A 35 -35.91 -43.55 28.85
CA LEU A 35 -34.54 -43.69 28.37
C LEU A 35 -34.01 -42.38 27.81
N HIS A 36 -32.71 -42.19 27.94
CA HIS A 36 -31.98 -41.08 27.35
C HIS A 36 -31.09 -41.61 26.22
N MET A 37 -31.22 -41.01 25.04
CA MET A 37 -30.39 -41.29 23.87
C MET A 37 -29.71 -40.01 23.40
N VAL A 38 -28.53 -40.13 22.82
CA VAL A 38 -27.86 -39.04 22.11
C VAL A 38 -28.22 -39.12 20.63
N MET A 39 -28.38 -37.98 19.96
CA MET A 39 -28.67 -37.95 18.52
C MET A 39 -27.67 -38.82 17.73
N GLY A 40 -28.18 -39.74 16.92
CA GLY A 40 -27.41 -40.74 16.18
C GLY A 40 -27.32 -42.11 16.86
N ASP A 41 -27.67 -42.22 18.14
CA ASP A 41 -27.70 -43.52 18.84
C ASP A 41 -28.76 -44.45 18.25
N GLU A 42 -28.45 -45.75 18.29
CA GLU A 42 -29.39 -46.83 17.97
C GLU A 42 -29.60 -47.75 19.19
N LEU A 43 -30.85 -48.13 19.45
CA LEU A 43 -31.22 -49.02 20.55
C LEU A 43 -32.35 -49.95 20.10
N ILE A 44 -32.21 -51.27 20.27
CA ILE A 44 -33.33 -52.20 20.05
C ILE A 44 -34.15 -52.34 21.33
N LEU A 45 -35.48 -52.21 21.22
CA LEU A 45 -36.38 -52.40 22.35
C LEU A 45 -36.37 -53.87 22.81
N ASP A 46 -36.20 -54.08 24.12
CA ASP A 46 -36.35 -55.37 24.76
C ASP A 46 -37.84 -55.60 25.05
N ILE A 47 -38.46 -56.51 24.31
CA ILE A 47 -39.89 -56.78 24.35
C ILE A 47 -40.14 -58.24 24.66
N THR A 48 -40.99 -58.49 25.64
CA THR A 48 -41.58 -59.81 25.89
C THR A 48 -42.98 -59.86 25.30
N TYR A 49 -43.18 -60.75 24.32
CA TYR A 49 -44.45 -60.95 23.65
C TYR A 49 -44.74 -62.45 23.48
N THR A 50 -45.95 -62.88 23.86
CA THR A 50 -46.35 -64.30 23.89
C THR A 50 -47.46 -64.66 22.88
N GLY A 51 -47.75 -63.79 21.92
CA GLY A 51 -48.83 -63.95 20.93
C GLY A 51 -48.34 -64.11 19.50
N ASP A 52 -49.28 -64.26 18.58
CA ASP A 52 -49.01 -64.50 17.14
C ASP A 52 -49.29 -63.28 16.25
N ASP A 53 -49.99 -62.25 16.75
CA ASP A 53 -50.22 -61.01 15.98
C ASP A 53 -48.89 -60.25 15.75
N PRO A 54 -48.71 -59.61 14.59
CA PRO A 54 -47.50 -58.84 14.31
C PRO A 54 -47.38 -57.62 15.24
N LEU A 55 -46.15 -57.31 15.65
CA LEU A 55 -45.85 -56.10 16.41
C LEU A 55 -45.83 -54.88 15.48
N ILE A 56 -46.55 -53.84 15.88
CA ILE A 56 -46.59 -52.55 15.20
C ILE A 56 -45.99 -51.51 16.13
N PHE A 57 -44.96 -50.82 15.64
CA PHE A 57 -44.24 -49.79 16.37
C PHE A 57 -44.58 -48.41 15.83
N GLU A 58 -44.83 -47.47 16.72
CA GLU A 58 -45.10 -46.08 16.36
C GLU A 58 -44.33 -45.14 17.29
N SER A 59 -43.73 -44.12 16.70
CA SER A 59 -43.16 -42.99 17.44
C SER A 59 -44.11 -41.81 17.41
N SER A 60 -44.32 -41.17 18.56
CA SER A 60 -45.15 -39.97 18.65
C SER A 60 -44.51 -38.73 18.01
N ASP A 61 -43.19 -38.74 17.78
CA ASP A 61 -42.44 -37.58 17.32
C ASP A 61 -41.25 -37.98 16.43
N GLN A 62 -40.84 -37.09 15.52
CA GLN A 62 -39.75 -37.36 14.58
C GLN A 62 -38.36 -37.36 15.24
N SER A 63 -38.23 -36.95 16.50
CA SER A 63 -36.99 -37.02 17.29
C SER A 63 -36.44 -38.44 17.46
N VAL A 64 -37.31 -39.46 17.39
CA VAL A 64 -36.91 -40.88 17.40
C VAL A 64 -37.67 -41.61 16.30
N SER A 65 -36.95 -42.31 15.43
CA SER A 65 -37.56 -43.25 14.49
C SER A 65 -37.54 -44.66 15.06
N VAL A 66 -38.53 -45.48 14.72
CA VAL A 66 -38.59 -46.90 15.08
C VAL A 66 -38.93 -47.72 13.85
N ASN A 67 -38.22 -48.82 13.62
CA ASN A 67 -38.47 -49.72 12.49
C ASN A 67 -39.31 -50.95 12.90
N GLU A 68 -39.60 -51.82 11.92
CA GLU A 68 -40.45 -53.00 12.09
C GLU A 68 -39.90 -54.05 13.09
N VAL A 69 -38.63 -53.97 13.47
CA VAL A 69 -38.00 -54.87 14.46
C VAL A 69 -37.79 -54.21 15.81
N GLY A 70 -38.31 -53.00 16.02
CA GLY A 70 -38.18 -52.25 17.27
C GLY A 70 -36.82 -51.60 17.48
N LEU A 71 -36.01 -51.42 16.41
CA LEU A 71 -34.79 -50.62 16.47
C LEU A 71 -35.16 -49.14 16.47
N LEU A 72 -34.83 -48.46 17.56
CA LEU A 72 -34.91 -47.02 17.71
C LEU A 72 -33.66 -46.38 17.16
N THR A 73 -33.82 -45.29 16.40
CA THR A 73 -32.72 -44.40 16.01
C THR A 73 -33.06 -42.99 16.49
N ALA A 74 -32.17 -42.37 17.24
CA ALA A 74 -32.32 -40.98 17.67
C ALA A 74 -32.01 -40.03 16.49
N VAL A 75 -33.01 -39.30 16.02
CA VAL A 75 -32.94 -38.50 14.76
C VAL A 75 -32.74 -37.01 15.03
N SER A 76 -33.44 -36.45 16.02
CA SER A 76 -33.34 -35.03 16.38
C SER A 76 -33.62 -34.81 17.86
N VAL A 77 -33.19 -33.68 18.43
CA VAL A 77 -33.41 -33.37 19.85
C VAL A 77 -34.91 -33.18 20.13
N GLY A 78 -35.39 -33.82 21.18
CA GLY A 78 -36.80 -33.82 21.54
C GLY A 78 -37.15 -34.97 22.48
N SER A 79 -38.44 -35.18 22.68
CA SER A 79 -38.93 -36.37 23.39
C SER A 79 -39.99 -37.08 22.56
N ALA A 80 -39.89 -38.39 22.45
CA ALA A 80 -40.86 -39.23 21.78
C ALA A 80 -41.39 -40.30 22.74
N ASP A 81 -42.69 -40.54 22.72
CA ASP A 81 -43.28 -41.74 23.29
C ASP A 81 -43.30 -42.82 22.19
N ILE A 82 -42.55 -43.89 22.38
CA ILE A 82 -42.56 -45.05 21.48
C ILE A 82 -43.59 -46.04 22.00
N SER A 83 -44.54 -46.40 21.15
CA SER A 83 -45.57 -47.37 21.48
C SER A 83 -45.46 -48.62 20.63
N VAL A 84 -45.77 -49.77 21.23
CA VAL A 84 -45.85 -51.07 20.56
C VAL A 84 -47.24 -51.67 20.74
N ARG A 85 -47.80 -52.19 19.66
CA ARG A 85 -49.14 -52.82 19.62
C ARG A 85 -49.07 -54.20 18.99
N ALA A 86 -49.87 -55.13 19.51
CA ALA A 86 -50.16 -56.43 18.88
C ALA A 86 -51.63 -56.77 19.15
N GLY A 87 -52.46 -56.76 18.11
CA GLY A 87 -53.93 -56.87 18.27
C GLY A 87 -54.47 -55.76 19.19
N ASP A 88 -55.12 -56.16 20.29
CA ASP A 88 -55.67 -55.25 21.30
C ASP A 88 -54.66 -54.87 22.42
N LEU A 89 -53.45 -55.45 22.42
CA LEU A 89 -52.41 -55.19 23.42
C LEU A 89 -51.60 -53.94 23.09
N PHE A 90 -51.15 -53.22 24.12
CA PHE A 90 -50.43 -51.94 24.00
C PHE A 90 -49.45 -51.75 25.16
N ASP A 91 -48.25 -51.27 24.84
CA ASP A 91 -47.30 -50.73 25.82
C ASP A 91 -46.54 -49.53 25.23
N SER A 92 -45.95 -48.69 26.08
CA SER A 92 -45.24 -47.48 25.65
C SER A 92 -44.10 -47.06 26.58
N ILE A 93 -43.05 -46.49 25.99
CA ILE A 93 -41.86 -45.99 26.67
C ILE A 93 -41.53 -44.56 26.21
N ARG A 94 -41.08 -43.70 27.13
CA ARG A 94 -40.63 -42.36 26.77
C ARG A 94 -39.13 -42.34 26.50
N ILE A 95 -38.74 -41.70 25.40
CA ILE A 95 -37.35 -41.47 25.01
C ILE A 95 -37.07 -39.98 24.99
N TYR A 96 -35.97 -39.55 25.62
CA TYR A 96 -35.46 -38.20 25.52
C TYR A 96 -34.17 -38.19 24.71
N VAL A 97 -34.11 -37.37 23.67
CA VAL A 97 -32.94 -37.24 22.79
C VAL A 97 -32.23 -35.93 23.04
N SER A 98 -30.95 -35.99 23.38
CA SER A 98 -30.07 -34.82 23.53
C SER A 98 -29.04 -34.70 22.39
N TYR A 99 -28.44 -33.52 22.25
CA TYR A 99 -27.29 -33.35 21.36
C TYR A 99 -26.08 -34.16 21.88
N PRO A 100 -25.17 -34.60 20.99
CA PRO A 100 -23.87 -35.07 21.42
C PRO A 100 -23.10 -33.91 22.08
N GLU A 101 -22.39 -34.20 23.16
CA GLU A 101 -21.43 -33.25 23.73
C GLU A 101 -20.29 -33.06 22.73
N VAL A 102 -20.19 -31.84 22.19
CA VAL A 102 -19.11 -31.44 21.29
C VAL A 102 -18.36 -30.29 21.94
N ILE A 103 -17.03 -30.35 21.85
CA ILE A 103 -16.14 -29.26 22.25
C ILE A 103 -15.34 -28.86 21.03
N GLU A 104 -15.23 -27.56 20.79
CA GLU A 104 -14.43 -26.97 19.73
C GLU A 104 -13.38 -26.04 20.34
N LEU A 105 -12.13 -26.21 19.91
CA LEU A 105 -11.00 -25.38 20.28
C LEU A 105 -10.64 -24.50 19.10
N SER A 106 -10.60 -23.20 19.34
CA SER A 106 -10.17 -22.21 18.36
C SER A 106 -9.26 -21.15 18.99
N VAL A 107 -8.63 -20.36 18.13
CA VAL A 107 -7.77 -19.23 18.50
C VAL A 107 -7.99 -18.09 17.52
N SER A 108 -7.80 -16.85 17.96
CA SER A 108 -7.93 -15.67 17.08
C SER A 108 -6.83 -15.59 16.02
N ARG A 109 -5.72 -16.31 16.21
CA ARG A 109 -4.57 -16.43 15.31
C ARG A 109 -3.80 -17.70 15.64
N ASN A 110 -3.19 -18.34 14.66
CA ASN A 110 -2.42 -19.58 14.83
C ASN A 110 -0.90 -19.33 14.85
N ILE A 111 -0.46 -18.07 14.97
CA ILE A 111 0.97 -17.71 14.98
C ILE A 111 1.21 -16.64 16.04
N ILE A 112 2.23 -16.87 16.87
CA ILE A 112 2.66 -15.95 17.95
C ILE A 112 4.19 -15.88 18.00
N ARG A 113 4.73 -14.80 18.58
CA ARG A 113 6.17 -14.68 18.84
C ARG A 113 6.56 -15.31 20.18
N VAL A 114 7.84 -15.60 20.35
CA VAL A 114 8.41 -15.92 21.68
C VAL A 114 8.08 -14.80 22.67
N ASP A 115 7.59 -15.19 23.85
CA ASP A 115 7.02 -14.38 24.95
C ASP A 115 5.66 -13.74 24.69
N GLU A 116 5.09 -13.87 23.49
CA GLU A 116 3.75 -13.39 23.20
C GLU A 116 2.70 -14.36 23.77
N THR A 117 1.56 -13.80 24.18
CA THR A 117 0.42 -14.57 24.71
C THR A 117 -0.75 -14.63 23.72
N LEU A 118 -1.53 -15.68 23.84
CA LEU A 118 -2.72 -15.95 23.06
C LEU A 118 -3.78 -16.61 23.94
N ASN A 119 -5.02 -16.17 23.82
CA ASN A 119 -6.13 -16.81 24.50
C ASN A 119 -6.67 -17.97 23.65
N LEU A 120 -6.75 -19.14 24.27
CA LEU A 120 -7.45 -20.31 23.77
C LEU A 120 -8.94 -20.09 23.99
N ILE A 121 -9.72 -20.25 22.92
CA ILE A 121 -11.17 -20.09 22.97
C ILE A 121 -11.76 -21.49 22.86
N THR A 122 -12.54 -21.89 23.87
CA THR A 122 -13.16 -23.21 23.92
C THR A 122 -14.65 -23.05 24.05
N GLU A 123 -15.37 -23.59 23.07
CA GLU A 123 -16.82 -23.62 23.04
C GLU A 123 -17.27 -25.06 23.17
N GLY A 124 -18.20 -25.32 24.08
CA GLY A 124 -18.88 -26.60 24.16
C GLY A 124 -20.37 -26.43 23.89
N TYR A 125 -21.02 -27.50 23.48
CA TYR A 125 -22.49 -27.60 23.44
C TYR A 125 -22.94 -28.72 24.40
N GLY A 126 -23.64 -28.37 25.49
CA GLY A 126 -24.03 -29.29 26.58
C GLY A 126 -24.53 -28.58 27.86
N GLU A 127 -24.65 -29.28 29.00
CA GLU A 127 -25.14 -28.68 30.27
C GLU A 127 -24.01 -28.16 31.20
N HIS A 128 -22.73 -28.26 30.83
CA HIS A 128 -21.59 -27.93 31.70
C HIS A 128 -20.47 -27.18 30.95
N HIS A 129 -20.33 -25.86 31.18
CA HIS A 129 -19.52 -24.98 30.31
C HIS A 129 -18.49 -24.07 31.00
N HIS A 130 -17.72 -24.51 32.01
CA HIS A 130 -16.72 -23.58 32.60
C HIS A 130 -15.34 -24.15 33.02
N ASP A 131 -15.08 -25.46 32.97
CA ASP A 131 -13.81 -26.05 33.48
C ASP A 131 -13.01 -26.83 32.41
N TYR A 132 -12.71 -26.21 31.25
CA TYR A 132 -11.92 -26.84 30.19
C TYR A 132 -10.43 -26.95 30.56
N LYS A 133 -9.81 -28.06 30.16
CA LYS A 133 -8.36 -28.29 30.27
C LYS A 133 -7.73 -28.42 28.90
N TYR A 134 -6.43 -28.16 28.81
CA TYR A 134 -5.67 -28.22 27.58
C TYR A 134 -4.54 -29.24 27.68
N GLU A 135 -4.35 -30.02 26.63
CA GLU A 135 -3.27 -31.00 26.56
C GLU A 135 -2.45 -30.82 25.28
N ILE A 136 -1.14 -30.81 25.43
CA ILE A 136 -0.19 -30.67 24.33
C ILE A 136 0.07 -32.05 23.74
N VAL A 137 -0.17 -32.18 22.44
CA VAL A 137 0.14 -33.39 21.66
C VAL A 137 1.61 -33.39 21.26
N SER A 138 2.12 -32.24 20.78
CA SER A 138 3.52 -32.08 20.36
C SER A 138 4.01 -30.65 20.61
N GLY A 139 5.33 -30.48 20.79
CA GLY A 139 5.92 -29.15 21.06
C GLY A 139 5.86 -28.70 22.52
N HIS A 140 5.88 -29.63 23.49
CA HIS A 140 5.78 -29.36 24.93
C HIS A 140 6.72 -28.27 25.48
N ASN A 141 7.92 -28.14 24.90
CA ASN A 141 8.90 -27.14 25.32
C ASN A 141 8.69 -25.77 24.63
N ASN A 142 7.78 -25.67 23.67
CA ASN A 142 7.60 -24.46 22.85
C ASN A 142 6.62 -23.47 23.47
N VAL A 143 5.79 -23.89 24.43
CA VAL A 143 4.78 -23.05 25.06
C VAL A 143 4.61 -23.36 26.55
N GLU A 144 4.05 -22.40 27.28
CA GLU A 144 3.47 -22.57 28.61
C GLU A 144 1.97 -22.25 28.53
N ILE A 145 1.13 -23.01 29.25
CA ILE A 145 -0.32 -22.78 29.32
C ILE A 145 -0.72 -22.56 30.77
N ASP A 146 -1.40 -21.44 31.04
CA ASP A 146 -2.00 -21.10 32.33
C ASP A 146 -3.48 -20.74 32.13
N GLY A 147 -4.38 -21.57 32.66
CA GLY A 147 -5.80 -21.50 32.34
C GLY A 147 -6.04 -21.58 30.83
N SER A 148 -6.71 -20.57 30.27
CA SER A 148 -6.95 -20.42 28.83
C SER A 148 -5.90 -19.57 28.11
N THR A 149 -4.81 -19.18 28.76
CA THR A 149 -3.76 -18.36 28.15
C THR A 149 -2.54 -19.20 27.83
N LEU A 150 -2.11 -19.15 26.56
CA LEU A 150 -0.93 -19.81 26.04
C LEU A 150 0.15 -18.77 25.77
N ARG A 151 1.38 -18.99 26.27
CA ARG A 151 2.57 -18.15 26.05
C ARG A 151 3.62 -18.90 25.24
N GLY A 152 4.16 -18.27 24.19
CA GLY A 152 5.28 -18.81 23.42
C GLY A 152 6.59 -18.79 24.23
N VAL A 153 7.36 -19.88 24.21
CA VAL A 153 8.61 -20.05 24.96
C VAL A 153 9.80 -20.35 24.04
N ASN A 154 9.67 -21.30 23.10
CA ASN A 154 10.71 -21.65 22.13
C ASN A 154 10.15 -21.67 20.72
N VAL A 155 10.99 -21.34 19.74
CA VAL A 155 10.64 -21.35 18.31
C VAL A 155 10.28 -22.77 17.86
N GLY A 156 9.21 -22.91 17.10
CA GLY A 156 8.74 -24.18 16.56
C GLY A 156 7.21 -24.26 16.54
N PHE A 157 6.68 -25.46 16.34
CA PHE A 157 5.24 -25.70 16.34
C PHE A 157 4.79 -26.33 17.66
N VAL A 158 3.57 -26.02 18.09
CA VAL A 158 2.85 -26.75 19.14
C VAL A 158 1.53 -27.24 18.57
N THR A 159 1.16 -28.49 18.86
CA THR A 159 -0.18 -29.02 18.60
C THR A 159 -0.84 -29.36 19.91
N LEU A 160 -2.09 -28.94 20.12
CA LEU A 160 -2.83 -29.15 21.36
C LEU A 160 -4.34 -29.32 21.10
N TYR A 161 -5.05 -29.85 22.09
CA TYR A 161 -6.51 -29.92 22.12
C TYR A 161 -7.05 -29.50 23.49
N ALA A 162 -8.33 -29.13 23.53
CA ALA A 162 -9.09 -28.92 24.75
C ALA A 162 -9.87 -30.20 25.10
N TYR A 163 -10.08 -30.44 26.38
CA TYR A 163 -10.91 -31.53 26.84
C TYR A 163 -11.71 -31.17 28.10
N PHE A 164 -12.85 -31.83 28.24
CA PHE A 164 -13.67 -31.83 29.45
C PHE A 164 -14.17 -33.26 29.66
N ASN A 165 -13.96 -33.81 30.86
CA ASN A 165 -14.18 -35.23 31.16
C ASN A 165 -13.52 -36.17 30.12
N HIS A 166 -14.34 -36.87 29.31
CA HIS A 166 -13.89 -37.81 28.28
C HIS A 166 -14.04 -37.26 26.86
N VAL A 167 -14.54 -36.03 26.68
CA VAL A 167 -14.77 -35.41 25.38
C VAL A 167 -13.54 -34.56 25.01
N LYS A 168 -12.99 -34.82 23.82
CA LYS A 168 -11.83 -34.13 23.25
C LYS A 168 -12.28 -33.25 22.09
N SER A 169 -11.73 -32.04 22.01
CA SER A 169 -11.95 -31.14 20.87
C SER A 169 -11.15 -31.55 19.64
N ASN A 170 -11.30 -30.79 18.55
CA ASN A 170 -10.33 -30.76 17.46
C ASN A 170 -8.92 -30.39 17.99
N GLU A 171 -7.89 -30.87 17.31
CA GLU A 171 -6.51 -30.43 17.52
C GLU A 171 -6.24 -29.16 16.72
N ILE A 172 -5.54 -28.21 17.32
CA ILE A 172 -5.03 -27.01 16.65
C ILE A 172 -3.50 -27.00 16.69
N THR A 173 -2.88 -26.44 15.66
CA THR A 173 -1.43 -26.23 15.60
C THR A 173 -1.14 -24.74 15.60
N ILE A 174 -0.22 -24.32 16.47
CA ILE A 174 0.24 -22.93 16.59
C ILE A 174 1.74 -22.90 16.28
N GLU A 175 2.16 -21.93 15.47
CA GLU A 175 3.56 -21.67 15.19
C GLU A 175 4.10 -20.56 16.11
N ILE A 176 5.23 -20.84 16.75
CA ILE A 176 5.98 -19.92 17.58
C ILE A 176 7.20 -19.48 16.77
N ILE A 177 7.22 -18.22 16.36
CA ILE A 177 8.33 -17.66 15.58
C ILE A 177 9.25 -16.83 16.48
N SER A 178 10.52 -16.69 16.07
CA SER A 178 11.44 -15.80 16.76
C SER A 178 10.92 -14.37 16.71
N ARG A 179 11.36 -13.50 17.63
CA ARG A 179 11.03 -12.06 17.57
C ARG A 179 11.56 -11.37 16.29
N SER A 180 12.40 -12.05 15.52
CA SER A 180 13.10 -11.51 14.36
C SER A 180 13.29 -12.58 13.28
N GLY A 181 12.33 -12.72 12.36
CA GLY A 181 12.59 -13.38 11.08
C GLY A 181 11.42 -14.14 10.45
N LEU A 182 10.62 -13.43 9.67
CA LEU A 182 10.18 -13.75 8.31
C LEU A 182 9.27 -12.58 7.86
N ASN A 183 9.61 -11.95 6.74
CA ASN A 183 8.72 -11.07 5.98
C ASN A 183 8.88 -11.44 4.51
N PRO A 184 8.32 -12.58 4.05
CA PRO A 184 8.38 -12.93 2.64
C PRO A 184 7.63 -11.85 1.85
N ASP A 185 8.32 -11.13 0.98
CA ASP A 185 7.68 -10.17 0.08
C ASP A 185 6.86 -10.95 -0.95
N ILE A 186 5.53 -10.88 -0.82
CA ILE A 186 4.56 -11.47 -1.74
C ILE A 186 4.09 -10.37 -2.69
N GLN A 187 4.21 -10.60 -3.99
CA GLN A 187 3.63 -9.73 -5.01
C GLN A 187 2.31 -10.32 -5.51
N ILE A 188 1.26 -9.50 -5.57
CA ILE A 188 -0.02 -9.84 -6.20
C ILE A 188 -0.24 -8.93 -7.41
N THR A 189 -0.81 -9.50 -8.48
CA THR A 189 -1.23 -8.78 -9.68
C THR A 189 -2.60 -9.27 -10.15
N ALA A 190 -3.23 -8.48 -11.02
CA ALA A 190 -4.47 -8.81 -11.69
C ALA A 190 -4.34 -8.58 -13.20
N ASP A 191 -5.04 -9.36 -14.03
CA ASP A 191 -5.10 -9.12 -15.47
C ASP A 191 -5.87 -7.83 -15.85
N LYS A 192 -6.75 -7.34 -14.96
CA LYS A 192 -7.41 -6.02 -15.03
C LYS A 192 -7.82 -5.51 -13.64
N TYR A 193 -7.77 -4.21 -13.41
CA TYR A 193 -8.11 -3.61 -12.10
C TYR A 193 -9.55 -3.04 -12.04
N TYR A 194 -10.29 -3.19 -13.14
CA TYR A 194 -11.56 -2.54 -13.39
C TYR A 194 -12.48 -3.54 -14.12
N ILE A 195 -13.66 -3.83 -13.57
CA ILE A 195 -14.64 -4.79 -14.16
C ILE A 195 -16.10 -4.30 -14.07
N LYS A 196 -17.00 -4.87 -14.89
CA LYS A 196 -18.46 -4.67 -14.79
C LYS A 196 -19.10 -5.67 -13.83
N PRO A 197 -20.36 -5.46 -13.38
CA PRO A 197 -21.16 -6.52 -12.80
C PRO A 197 -21.17 -7.74 -13.74
N PHE A 198 -21.02 -8.93 -13.16
CA PHE A 198 -20.94 -10.23 -13.84
C PHE A 198 -19.68 -10.51 -14.67
N GLU A 199 -18.76 -9.55 -14.79
CA GLU A 199 -17.40 -9.85 -15.27
C GLU A 199 -16.52 -10.41 -14.16
N TYR A 200 -15.36 -10.95 -14.55
CA TYR A 200 -14.35 -11.43 -13.62
C TYR A 200 -12.96 -10.96 -13.99
N VAL A 201 -12.06 -10.95 -13.01
CA VAL A 201 -10.62 -10.73 -13.13
C VAL A 201 -9.88 -11.99 -12.66
N THR A 202 -8.75 -12.30 -13.27
CA THR A 202 -7.84 -13.36 -12.84
C THR A 202 -6.71 -12.75 -12.00
N LEU A 203 -6.53 -13.26 -10.78
CA LEU A 203 -5.47 -12.88 -9.87
C LEU A 203 -4.26 -13.79 -10.04
N SER A 204 -3.06 -13.23 -9.90
CA SER A 204 -1.79 -13.94 -9.91
C SER A 204 -0.94 -13.47 -8.73
N ALA A 205 -0.14 -14.36 -8.14
CA ALA A 205 0.75 -13.99 -7.05
C ALA A 205 2.04 -14.81 -7.07
N SER A 206 3.12 -14.20 -6.62
CA SER A 206 4.45 -14.81 -6.53
C SER A 206 5.22 -14.31 -5.32
N PHE A 207 6.18 -15.11 -4.87
CA PHE A 207 7.16 -14.65 -3.89
C PHE A 207 8.30 -13.92 -4.63
N LEU A 208 8.75 -12.78 -4.09
CA LEU A 208 9.93 -12.07 -4.59
C LEU A 208 11.24 -12.72 -4.11
N SER A 209 11.18 -13.56 -3.07
CA SER A 209 12.31 -14.36 -2.57
C SER A 209 12.18 -15.85 -2.95
N GLU A 210 13.27 -16.48 -3.41
CA GLU A 210 13.33 -17.92 -3.74
C GLU A 210 12.96 -18.85 -2.56
N GLN A 211 13.01 -18.34 -1.32
CA GLN A 211 12.65 -19.08 -0.11
C GLN A 211 11.14 -19.35 0.02
N GLY A 212 10.29 -18.55 -0.65
CA GLY A 212 8.82 -18.71 -0.61
C GLY A 212 8.24 -19.63 -1.69
N SER A 213 8.96 -19.86 -2.79
CA SER A 213 8.45 -20.49 -4.03
C SER A 213 7.98 -21.96 -3.93
N ILE A 214 8.11 -22.60 -2.77
CA ILE A 214 7.66 -23.99 -2.53
C ILE A 214 6.30 -24.09 -1.82
N TYR A 215 5.70 -22.96 -1.44
CA TYR A 215 4.44 -22.91 -0.70
C TYR A 215 3.30 -22.38 -1.59
N PRO A 216 2.07 -22.93 -1.47
CA PRO A 216 0.92 -22.41 -2.20
C PRO A 216 0.48 -21.06 -1.63
N LEU A 217 0.15 -20.12 -2.53
CA LEU A 217 -0.44 -18.81 -2.19
C LEU A 217 -1.96 -18.90 -2.28
N GLU A 218 -2.65 -18.31 -1.30
CA GLU A 218 -4.10 -18.17 -1.27
C GLU A 218 -4.50 -16.73 -1.58
N PHE A 219 -5.55 -16.52 -2.36
CA PHE A 219 -6.13 -15.17 -2.53
C PHE A 219 -7.24 -14.96 -1.50
N LYS A 220 -7.21 -13.81 -0.84
CA LYS A 220 -8.20 -13.46 0.19
C LYS A 220 -8.78 -12.08 -0.07
N LEU A 221 -10.07 -11.96 0.25
CA LEU A 221 -10.78 -10.70 0.19
C LEU A 221 -10.55 -9.95 1.51
N GLU A 222 -9.97 -8.76 1.44
CA GLU A 222 -9.79 -7.87 2.59
C GLU A 222 -11.06 -7.06 2.86
N SER A 223 -11.68 -6.52 1.81
CA SER A 223 -12.90 -5.73 1.93
C SER A 223 -13.69 -5.69 0.62
N GLY A 224 -14.96 -5.30 0.70
CA GLY A 224 -15.80 -5.13 -0.50
C GLY A 224 -16.48 -6.40 -1.00
N GLY A 225 -16.68 -7.41 -0.16
CA GLY A 225 -17.41 -8.66 -0.51
C GLY A 225 -18.88 -8.44 -0.90
N TYR A 226 -19.42 -7.25 -0.62
CA TYR A 226 -20.72 -6.82 -1.15
C TYR A 226 -20.65 -6.47 -2.64
N TYR A 227 -19.50 -5.99 -3.14
CA TYR A 227 -19.28 -5.51 -4.51
C TYR A 227 -18.71 -6.58 -5.44
N GLY A 228 -18.01 -7.59 -4.90
CA GLY A 228 -17.49 -8.71 -5.67
C GLY A 228 -17.38 -10.01 -4.87
N ARG A 229 -17.23 -11.13 -5.57
CA ARG A 229 -17.09 -12.47 -5.00
C ARG A 229 -15.81 -13.13 -5.48
N LEU A 230 -14.93 -13.49 -4.55
CA LEU A 230 -13.69 -14.21 -4.84
C LEU A 230 -13.92 -15.72 -4.82
N THR A 231 -13.41 -16.44 -5.81
CA THR A 231 -13.41 -17.90 -5.89
C THR A 231 -12.06 -18.34 -6.45
N ASP A 232 -11.26 -19.03 -5.63
CA ASP A 232 -9.86 -19.36 -5.91
C ASP A 232 -9.06 -18.11 -6.33
N ASN A 233 -8.58 -18.06 -7.55
CA ASN A 233 -7.86 -16.91 -8.10
C ASN A 233 -8.72 -16.03 -9.03
N ILE A 234 -10.05 -16.19 -9.01
CA ILE A 234 -10.97 -15.44 -9.86
C ILE A 234 -11.87 -14.56 -9.00
N LEU A 235 -11.85 -13.25 -9.23
CA LEU A 235 -12.76 -12.31 -8.57
C LEU A 235 -13.86 -11.86 -9.54
N TYR A 236 -15.11 -12.16 -9.21
CA TYR A 236 -16.30 -11.75 -9.95
C TYR A 236 -16.82 -10.41 -9.44
N GLY A 237 -17.16 -9.49 -10.34
CA GLY A 237 -17.88 -8.26 -10.01
C GLY A 237 -19.36 -8.56 -9.81
N LEU A 238 -19.96 -8.06 -8.73
CA LEU A 238 -21.40 -8.22 -8.44
C LEU A 238 -22.18 -6.94 -8.69
N ARG A 239 -21.65 -5.80 -8.23
CA ARG A 239 -22.28 -4.48 -8.36
C ARG A 239 -21.25 -3.36 -8.14
N PRO A 240 -21.57 -2.10 -8.50
CA PRO A 240 -20.62 -1.01 -8.43
C PRO A 240 -20.07 -0.78 -7.02
N GLY A 241 -18.75 -0.66 -6.91
CA GLY A 241 -17.98 -0.46 -5.69
C GLY A 241 -16.59 -1.08 -5.79
N SER A 242 -15.82 -1.05 -4.72
CA SER A 242 -14.43 -1.51 -4.74
C SER A 242 -14.25 -2.75 -3.87
N VAL A 243 -13.47 -3.70 -4.38
CA VAL A 243 -13.05 -4.92 -3.70
C VAL A 243 -11.55 -4.84 -3.47
N SER A 244 -11.11 -5.01 -2.23
CA SER A 244 -9.69 -5.13 -1.88
C SER A 244 -9.33 -6.59 -1.72
N VAL A 245 -8.30 -7.07 -2.43
CA VAL A 245 -7.84 -8.47 -2.38
C VAL A 245 -6.33 -8.52 -2.18
N TYR A 246 -5.84 -9.54 -1.48
CA TYR A 246 -4.42 -9.78 -1.24
C TYR A 246 -4.10 -11.27 -1.42
N ALA A 247 -2.84 -11.57 -1.67
CA ALA A 247 -2.31 -12.93 -1.65
C ALA A 247 -1.72 -13.21 -0.27
N ALA A 248 -1.91 -14.42 0.24
CA ALA A 248 -1.52 -14.79 1.59
C ALA A 248 -0.80 -16.14 1.62
N PHE A 249 0.16 -16.25 2.52
CA PHE A 249 0.76 -17.49 2.96
C PHE A 249 0.86 -17.46 4.49
N GLY A 250 0.06 -18.29 5.17
CA GLY A 250 -0.01 -18.30 6.63
C GLY A 250 -0.37 -16.91 7.20
N PRO A 251 0.48 -16.29 8.04
CA PRO A 251 0.24 -14.96 8.62
C PRO A 251 0.69 -13.82 7.69
N TYR A 252 1.40 -14.14 6.61
CA TYR A 252 2.00 -13.17 5.71
C TYR A 252 1.04 -12.87 4.57
N ARG A 253 0.97 -11.60 4.19
CA ARG A 253 0.17 -11.14 3.07
C ARG A 253 0.99 -10.24 2.17
N SER A 254 0.63 -10.22 0.90
CA SER A 254 1.01 -9.12 0.01
C SER A 254 0.38 -7.82 0.46
N GLU A 255 0.82 -6.73 -0.14
CA GLU A 255 -0.03 -5.54 -0.24
C GLU A 255 -1.36 -5.90 -0.92
N SER A 256 -2.42 -5.19 -0.54
CA SER A 256 -3.72 -5.38 -1.18
C SER A 256 -3.75 -4.65 -2.52
N ILE A 257 -4.34 -5.28 -3.53
CA ILE A 257 -4.73 -4.60 -4.76
C ILE A 257 -6.23 -4.32 -4.73
N LYS A 258 -6.61 -3.18 -5.31
CA LYS A 258 -8.00 -2.73 -5.39
C LYS A 258 -8.56 -3.02 -6.77
N ILE A 259 -9.61 -3.83 -6.82
CA ILE A 259 -10.41 -4.07 -8.02
C ILE A 259 -11.69 -3.26 -7.91
N THR A 260 -11.97 -2.40 -8.90
CA THR A 260 -13.17 -1.57 -8.88
C THR A 260 -14.20 -2.13 -9.86
N VAL A 261 -15.35 -2.54 -9.32
CA VAL A 261 -16.54 -2.85 -10.10
C VAL A 261 -17.21 -1.51 -10.38
N VAL A 262 -17.36 -1.11 -11.64
CA VAL A 262 -18.05 0.16 -11.96
C VAL A 262 -19.45 -0.11 -12.50
N GLU A 263 -20.33 0.88 -12.37
CA GLU A 263 -21.65 0.85 -12.99
C GLU A 263 -21.55 0.70 -14.50
N GLU A 264 -22.55 0.05 -15.10
CA GLU A 264 -22.63 -0.10 -16.55
C GLU A 264 -22.89 1.28 -17.17
N GLY A 265 -21.82 2.04 -17.34
CA GLY A 265 -21.85 3.29 -18.07
C GLY A 265 -22.12 3.00 -19.55
N VAL A 266 -22.73 3.95 -20.23
CA VAL A 266 -22.93 3.84 -21.69
C VAL A 266 -21.58 3.67 -22.39
N ILE A 267 -21.57 3.02 -23.55
CA ILE A 267 -20.38 2.95 -24.38
C ILE A 267 -19.96 4.41 -24.70
N PRO A 268 -18.70 4.80 -24.47
CA PRO A 268 -18.27 6.17 -24.75
C PRO A 268 -18.32 6.47 -26.25
N ASP A 269 -18.82 7.65 -26.62
CA ASP A 269 -18.68 8.19 -27.98
C ASP A 269 -17.21 8.54 -28.28
N SER A 270 -16.47 8.99 -27.26
CA SER A 270 -15.05 9.28 -27.36
C SER A 270 -14.32 9.06 -26.05
N ILE A 271 -13.04 8.70 -26.16
CA ILE A 271 -12.10 8.55 -25.05
C ILE A 271 -10.90 9.43 -25.37
N THR A 272 -10.43 10.19 -24.39
CA THR A 272 -9.16 10.93 -24.48
C THR A 272 -8.27 10.50 -23.35
N ILE A 273 -7.09 9.98 -23.67
CA ILE A 273 -6.04 9.63 -22.72
C ILE A 273 -4.96 10.70 -22.73
N THR A 274 -4.40 10.96 -21.55
CA THR A 274 -3.23 11.82 -21.31
C THR A 274 -2.22 11.05 -20.46
N ALA A 275 -0.99 11.54 -20.39
CA ALA A 275 0.06 10.99 -19.53
C ALA A 275 0.74 12.12 -18.77
N SER A 276 1.29 11.81 -17.60
CA SER A 276 2.14 12.73 -16.83
C SER A 276 3.44 13.09 -17.55
N SER A 277 3.91 12.23 -18.46
CA SER A 277 5.01 12.49 -19.38
C SER A 277 4.92 11.55 -20.59
N THR A 278 5.30 12.04 -21.78
CA THR A 278 5.45 11.19 -22.98
C THR A 278 6.90 10.78 -23.26
N ILE A 279 7.84 11.15 -22.39
CA ILE A 279 9.24 10.72 -22.48
C ILE A 279 9.60 10.01 -21.18
N VAL A 280 9.74 8.69 -21.25
CA VAL A 280 9.90 7.77 -20.12
C VAL A 280 11.17 6.95 -20.32
N PRO A 281 12.31 7.33 -19.68
CA PRO A 281 13.58 6.60 -19.74
C PRO A 281 13.47 5.15 -19.29
N GLU A 282 14.47 4.33 -19.64
CA GLU A 282 14.54 2.94 -19.15
C GLU A 282 14.46 2.86 -17.63
N GLY A 283 13.54 2.04 -17.11
CA GLY A 283 13.31 1.84 -15.68
C GLY A 283 12.36 2.86 -15.04
N GLU A 284 12.04 3.95 -15.73
CA GLU A 284 11.14 5.01 -15.23
C GLU A 284 9.67 4.73 -15.56
N HIS A 285 8.78 5.54 -14.97
CA HIS A 285 7.34 5.41 -15.17
C HIS A 285 6.64 6.75 -15.45
N ALA A 286 5.47 6.66 -16.09
CA ALA A 286 4.51 7.74 -16.27
C ALA A 286 3.12 7.29 -15.80
N THR A 287 2.34 8.22 -15.28
CA THR A 287 0.95 7.97 -14.90
C THR A 287 0.01 8.38 -16.03
N LEU A 288 -0.86 7.47 -16.44
CA LEU A 288 -1.91 7.70 -17.42
C LEU A 288 -3.14 8.30 -16.75
N SER A 289 -3.89 9.09 -17.50
CA SER A 289 -5.18 9.64 -17.10
C SER A 289 -6.11 9.64 -18.31
N PHE A 290 -7.42 9.69 -18.09
CA PHE A 290 -8.37 9.70 -19.20
C PHE A 290 -9.68 10.42 -18.88
N SER A 291 -10.35 10.86 -19.94
CA SER A 291 -11.70 11.39 -19.93
C SER A 291 -12.56 10.69 -20.98
N VAL A 292 -13.87 10.59 -20.72
CA VAL A 292 -14.84 9.94 -21.60
C VAL A 292 -16.02 10.87 -21.89
N THR A 293 -16.55 10.79 -23.11
CA THR A 293 -17.81 11.45 -23.49
C THR A 293 -18.82 10.38 -23.92
N PRO A 294 -20.08 10.41 -23.46
CA PRO A 294 -20.62 11.33 -22.45
C PRO A 294 -20.07 11.03 -21.04
N ASN A 295 -20.25 11.97 -20.10
CA ASN A 295 -19.68 11.85 -18.74
C ASN A 295 -20.18 10.62 -17.96
N ASN A 296 -21.33 10.08 -18.32
CA ASN A 296 -21.91 8.85 -17.75
C ASN A 296 -21.46 7.57 -18.49
N ALA A 297 -20.47 7.67 -19.39
CA ALA A 297 -19.91 6.52 -20.06
C ALA A 297 -19.06 5.65 -19.12
N SER A 298 -18.87 4.39 -19.50
CA SER A 298 -18.03 3.44 -18.77
C SER A 298 -16.63 4.02 -18.56
N ARG A 299 -16.05 3.79 -17.38
CA ARG A 299 -14.68 4.20 -17.01
C ARG A 299 -13.74 3.00 -16.85
N LEU A 300 -14.13 1.83 -17.37
CA LEU A 300 -13.30 0.63 -17.39
C LEU A 300 -12.36 0.67 -18.58
N ILE A 301 -11.25 1.38 -18.44
CA ILE A 301 -10.25 1.50 -19.50
C ILE A 301 -9.23 0.37 -19.42
N ASN A 302 -8.92 -0.23 -20.57
CA ASN A 302 -7.76 -1.11 -20.74
C ASN A 302 -6.74 -0.40 -21.62
N TYR A 303 -5.52 -0.26 -21.13
CA TYR A 303 -4.41 0.32 -21.90
C TYR A 303 -3.65 -0.79 -22.61
N ILE A 304 -3.48 -0.64 -23.92
CA ILE A 304 -2.70 -1.58 -24.72
C ILE A 304 -1.60 -0.84 -25.49
N ALA A 305 -0.43 -1.47 -25.57
CA ALA A 305 0.61 -1.06 -26.49
C ALA A 305 0.27 -1.54 -27.91
N ILE A 306 -0.01 -0.60 -28.81
CA ILE A 306 -0.27 -0.88 -30.23
C ILE A 306 1.00 -0.83 -31.08
N SER A 307 2.10 -0.32 -30.52
CA SER A 307 3.46 -0.39 -31.06
C SER A 307 4.45 -0.45 -29.89
N GLY A 308 5.59 -1.13 -30.08
CA GLY A 308 6.65 -1.18 -29.06
C GLY A 308 6.27 -1.94 -27.78
N ALA A 309 5.42 -2.97 -27.85
CA ALA A 309 4.94 -3.70 -26.66
C ALA A 309 6.06 -4.31 -25.77
N ASN A 310 7.24 -4.60 -26.33
CA ASN A 310 8.40 -5.07 -25.55
C ASN A 310 9.19 -3.94 -24.87
N ASN A 311 8.82 -2.69 -25.10
CA ASN A 311 9.47 -1.50 -24.56
C ASN A 311 8.71 -0.94 -23.35
N VAL A 312 7.53 -1.48 -23.04
CA VAL A 312 6.62 -0.93 -22.03
C VAL A 312 5.86 -2.01 -21.29
N ARG A 313 5.63 -1.80 -19.99
CA ARG A 313 4.71 -2.56 -19.16
C ARG A 313 3.68 -1.59 -18.57
N VAL A 314 2.39 -1.93 -18.62
CA VAL A 314 1.33 -1.09 -18.05
C VAL A 314 0.64 -1.85 -16.92
N GLU A 315 0.53 -1.23 -15.75
CA GLU A 315 -0.08 -1.79 -14.55
C GLU A 315 -1.10 -0.78 -14.00
N GLY A 316 -2.39 -1.03 -14.26
CA GLY A 316 -3.45 -0.05 -13.99
C GLY A 316 -3.23 1.22 -14.79
N ASP A 317 -3.14 2.35 -14.09
CA ASP A 317 -2.86 3.66 -14.69
C ASP A 317 -1.35 3.99 -14.72
N GLN A 318 -0.47 3.07 -14.30
CA GLN A 318 0.99 3.27 -14.33
C GLN A 318 1.61 2.62 -15.56
N LEU A 319 2.50 3.34 -16.22
CA LEU A 319 3.21 2.93 -17.40
C LEU A 319 4.71 2.90 -17.11
N TYR A 320 5.37 1.75 -17.28
CA TYR A 320 6.79 1.55 -17.02
C TYR A 320 7.55 1.35 -18.33
N SER A 321 8.59 2.15 -18.57
CA SER A 321 9.47 1.98 -19.73
C SER A 321 10.53 0.93 -19.43
N LEU A 322 10.61 -0.10 -20.28
CA LEU A 322 11.50 -1.23 -20.07
C LEU A 322 12.89 -1.03 -20.66
N ASN A 323 13.04 -0.13 -21.65
CA ASN A 323 14.29 0.05 -22.38
C ASN A 323 14.43 1.43 -23.06
N GLY A 324 13.57 2.40 -22.72
CA GLY A 324 13.64 3.77 -23.24
C GLY A 324 13.34 3.92 -24.74
N LYS A 325 12.94 2.85 -25.44
CA LYS A 325 12.62 2.90 -26.88
C LYS A 325 11.18 3.38 -27.13
N PRO A 326 10.86 3.84 -28.36
CA PRO A 326 9.52 4.28 -28.72
C PRO A 326 8.45 3.19 -28.52
N PHE A 327 7.28 3.58 -28.03
CA PHE A 327 6.08 2.74 -28.00
C PHE A 327 4.83 3.62 -28.09
N THR A 328 3.68 3.03 -28.45
CA THR A 328 2.43 3.77 -28.59
C THR A 328 1.33 3.07 -27.83
N ILE A 329 0.61 3.81 -26.98
CA ILE A 329 -0.49 3.32 -26.16
C ILE A 329 -1.83 3.85 -26.68
N VAL A 330 -2.87 3.00 -26.58
CA VAL A 330 -4.27 3.42 -26.62
C VAL A 330 -5.00 2.87 -25.41
N GLY A 331 -5.97 3.64 -24.91
CA GLY A 331 -6.97 3.17 -23.98
C GLY A 331 -8.20 2.66 -24.73
N ILE A 332 -8.78 1.57 -24.25
CA ILE A 332 -9.94 0.92 -24.85
C ILE A 332 -11.03 0.78 -23.79
N ILE A 333 -12.23 1.24 -24.10
CA ILE A 333 -13.44 1.03 -23.30
C ILE A 333 -14.51 0.47 -24.23
N ASP A 334 -14.99 -0.75 -23.96
CA ASP A 334 -16.07 -1.40 -24.73
C ASP A 334 -15.86 -1.38 -26.27
N GLY A 335 -14.60 -1.53 -26.71
CA GLY A 335 -14.21 -1.55 -28.12
C GLY A 335 -13.96 -0.18 -28.75
N VAL A 336 -14.31 0.90 -28.07
CA VAL A 336 -13.96 2.28 -28.47
C VAL A 336 -12.52 2.56 -28.07
N LYS A 337 -11.73 3.07 -29.01
CA LYS A 337 -10.31 3.42 -28.80
C LYS A 337 -10.19 4.91 -28.52
N SER A 338 -9.27 5.27 -27.62
CA SER A 338 -8.87 6.65 -27.40
C SER A 338 -8.03 7.23 -28.55
N ASN A 339 -7.60 8.48 -28.40
CA ASN A 339 -6.40 8.97 -29.08
C ASN A 339 -5.20 8.05 -28.79
N GLN A 340 -4.23 8.05 -29.70
CA GLN A 340 -2.96 7.39 -29.49
C GLN A 340 -2.05 8.33 -28.71
N LEU A 341 -1.36 7.81 -27.70
CA LEU A 341 -0.22 8.48 -27.07
C LEU A 341 1.03 7.73 -27.48
N SER A 342 1.88 8.39 -28.25
CA SER A 342 3.22 7.88 -28.51
C SER A 342 4.17 8.37 -27.41
N PHE A 343 4.99 7.46 -26.92
CA PHE A 343 5.97 7.69 -25.89
C PHE A 343 7.35 7.41 -26.45
N ASN A 344 8.32 8.20 -26.02
CA ASN A 344 9.69 8.15 -26.54
C ASN A 344 9.72 8.26 -28.09
N ASP A 345 8.67 8.86 -28.69
CA ASP A 345 8.49 9.02 -30.14
C ASP A 345 9.27 10.21 -30.68
N THR A 346 9.67 11.12 -29.78
CA THR A 346 10.85 11.92 -30.01
C THR A 346 12.03 10.96 -30.05
N ASP A 347 12.56 10.76 -31.25
CA ASP A 347 13.99 10.55 -31.46
C ASP A 347 14.70 11.42 -30.41
N ILE A 348 15.18 10.82 -29.32
CA ILE A 348 15.98 11.52 -28.31
C ILE A 348 17.27 12.05 -28.96
N GLY A 349 17.48 11.81 -30.25
CA GLY A 349 18.68 12.04 -30.99
C GLY A 349 19.52 10.78 -30.93
N GLY A 350 20.41 10.62 -31.91
CA GLY A 350 21.49 9.66 -31.77
C GLY A 350 22.33 10.03 -30.55
N ASP A 351 22.76 9.01 -29.79
CA ASP A 351 23.76 9.18 -28.76
C ASP A 351 25.10 9.58 -29.40
N ILE A 352 25.33 10.89 -29.46
CA ILE A 352 26.57 11.47 -30.00
C ILE A 352 27.75 11.35 -29.03
N TYR A 353 27.51 10.94 -27.78
CA TYR A 353 28.52 10.87 -26.73
C TYR A 353 29.11 9.47 -26.55
N LYS A 354 28.50 8.44 -27.14
CA LYS A 354 28.91 7.03 -27.02
C LYS A 354 30.40 6.73 -27.19
N ASN A 355 31.09 7.50 -28.01
CA ASN A 355 32.53 7.35 -28.25
C ASN A 355 33.32 8.64 -27.95
N MET A 356 32.72 9.61 -27.28
CA MET A 356 33.35 10.88 -26.94
C MET A 356 34.10 10.75 -25.63
N THR A 357 35.36 11.19 -25.61
CA THR A 357 36.17 11.26 -24.39
C THR A 357 35.79 12.48 -23.54
N LYS A 358 36.15 12.45 -22.25
CA LYS A 358 35.96 13.60 -21.35
C LYS A 358 36.68 14.84 -21.89
N GLU A 359 37.91 14.67 -22.37
CA GLU A 359 38.73 15.74 -22.91
C GLU A 359 38.09 16.37 -24.15
N GLU A 360 37.57 15.57 -25.08
CA GLU A 360 36.88 16.06 -26.28
C GLU A 360 35.62 16.84 -25.93
N PHE A 361 34.83 16.35 -24.99
CA PHE A 361 33.59 17.01 -24.56
C PHE A 361 33.87 18.39 -23.94
N TYR A 362 34.81 18.48 -23.00
CA TYR A 362 35.05 19.73 -22.27
C TYR A 362 35.90 20.76 -23.05
N GLN A 363 36.56 20.37 -24.16
CA GLN A 363 37.30 21.32 -25.02
C GLN A 363 36.43 22.43 -25.60
N ASN A 364 35.16 22.14 -25.92
CA ASN A 364 34.20 23.09 -26.47
C ASN A 364 32.89 23.09 -25.66
N TYR A 365 33.02 23.05 -24.34
CA TYR A 365 31.88 22.89 -23.44
C TYR A 365 30.84 24.00 -23.62
N THR A 366 29.58 23.59 -23.79
CA THR A 366 28.40 24.43 -23.59
C THR A 366 27.40 23.70 -22.71
N PRO A 367 26.57 24.41 -21.93
CA PRO A 367 25.43 23.81 -21.24
C PRO A 367 24.54 23.04 -22.21
N ALA A 368 23.79 22.08 -21.67
CA ALA A 368 22.88 21.26 -22.45
C ALA A 368 21.79 22.13 -23.12
N SER A 369 21.45 21.82 -24.37
CA SER A 369 20.45 22.59 -25.12
C SER A 369 19.05 21.94 -25.15
N SER A 370 18.92 20.72 -24.64
CA SER A 370 17.66 19.99 -24.56
C SER A 370 17.70 18.95 -23.45
N TYR A 371 16.54 18.42 -23.10
CA TYR A 371 16.43 17.28 -22.19
C TYR A 371 17.23 16.07 -22.69
N SER A 372 17.13 15.75 -23.98
CA SER A 372 17.82 14.60 -24.54
C SER A 372 19.35 14.75 -24.53
N ASP A 373 19.84 15.96 -24.75
CA ASP A 373 21.25 16.30 -24.61
C ASP A 373 21.73 16.06 -23.16
N ALA A 374 20.99 16.57 -22.17
CA ALA A 374 21.29 16.36 -20.75
C ALA A 374 21.24 14.88 -20.34
N TYR A 375 20.27 14.12 -20.86
CA TYR A 375 20.14 12.69 -20.62
C TYR A 375 21.37 11.91 -21.11
N PHE A 376 21.74 12.06 -22.40
CA PHE A 376 22.88 11.32 -22.94
C PHE A 376 24.19 11.74 -22.28
N ARG A 377 24.40 13.04 -22.00
CA ARG A 377 25.56 13.50 -21.20
C ARG A 377 25.67 12.75 -19.87
N SER A 378 24.55 12.57 -19.18
CA SER A 378 24.51 11.94 -17.86
C SER A 378 24.79 10.43 -17.89
N LEU A 379 24.51 9.74 -19.00
CA LEU A 379 24.95 8.35 -19.21
C LEU A 379 26.48 8.23 -19.13
N TYR A 380 27.19 9.24 -19.64
CA TYR A 380 28.65 9.29 -19.70
C TYR A 380 29.31 10.13 -18.59
N GLY A 381 28.53 10.66 -17.64
CA GLY A 381 29.05 11.48 -16.54
C GLY A 381 29.49 12.89 -16.95
N PHE A 382 28.91 13.42 -18.02
CA PHE A 382 29.16 14.76 -18.54
C PHE A 382 28.16 15.79 -18.00
N MET A 383 28.64 17.00 -17.74
CA MET A 383 27.85 18.07 -17.15
C MET A 383 26.79 18.64 -18.10
N SER A 384 25.64 19.01 -17.54
CA SER A 384 24.51 19.63 -18.25
C SER A 384 24.43 21.13 -17.96
N GLY A 385 24.77 21.56 -16.75
CA GLY A 385 24.71 22.97 -16.31
C GLY A 385 26.02 23.73 -16.41
N SER A 386 26.06 24.95 -15.92
CA SER A 386 27.30 25.72 -15.84
C SER A 386 28.38 24.99 -15.03
N ILE A 387 29.63 25.07 -15.51
CA ILE A 387 30.83 24.58 -14.81
C ILE A 387 31.68 25.74 -14.26
N ALA A 388 31.13 26.95 -14.25
CA ALA A 388 31.82 28.13 -13.76
C ALA A 388 32.15 27.96 -12.25
N PRO A 389 33.34 28.41 -11.81
CA PRO A 389 33.66 28.48 -10.39
C PRO A 389 32.56 29.22 -9.61
N GLN A 390 32.22 28.70 -8.44
CA GLN A 390 31.13 29.24 -7.61
C GLN A 390 31.73 29.92 -6.38
N ASP A 391 31.24 31.11 -6.06
CA ASP A 391 31.49 31.72 -4.75
C ASP A 391 30.71 30.97 -3.66
N GLN A 392 31.13 31.12 -2.41
CA GLN A 392 30.43 30.57 -1.26
C GLN A 392 29.16 31.36 -0.91
N HIS A 393 29.09 32.64 -1.22
CA HIS A 393 27.84 33.39 -1.01
C HIS A 393 26.91 33.23 -2.23
N ALA A 394 25.61 33.14 -1.96
CA ALA A 394 24.62 33.19 -3.02
C ALA A 394 24.70 34.54 -3.75
N THR A 395 24.60 34.51 -5.07
CA THR A 395 24.44 35.74 -5.85
C THR A 395 23.00 36.23 -5.69
N ILE A 396 22.82 37.49 -5.30
CA ILE A 396 21.50 38.07 -5.04
C ILE A 396 21.06 38.91 -6.26
N ALA A 397 19.82 38.73 -6.69
CA ALA A 397 19.23 39.50 -7.77
C ALA A 397 19.23 41.00 -7.40
N SER A 398 19.53 41.86 -8.38
CA SER A 398 19.55 43.32 -8.17
C SER A 398 18.18 43.91 -7.81
N TYR A 399 17.12 43.20 -8.19
CA TYR A 399 15.74 43.46 -7.78
C TYR A 399 15.15 42.16 -7.23
N GLN A 400 14.49 42.24 -6.08
CA GLN A 400 13.69 41.15 -5.53
C GLN A 400 12.27 41.65 -5.28
N PRO A 401 11.25 41.00 -5.86
CA PRO A 401 9.88 41.41 -5.69
C PRO A 401 9.45 41.30 -4.22
N THR A 402 8.61 42.22 -3.77
CA THR A 402 8.08 42.23 -2.40
C THR A 402 6.56 42.41 -2.42
N LYS A 403 5.90 41.87 -1.40
CA LYS A 403 4.47 42.05 -1.15
C LYS A 403 4.28 42.14 0.35
N ASN A 404 3.41 43.04 0.82
CA ASN A 404 3.16 43.24 2.26
C ASN A 404 4.45 43.44 3.10
N GLY A 405 5.50 44.01 2.51
CA GLY A 405 6.79 44.22 3.18
C GLY A 405 7.68 42.97 3.32
N LYS A 406 7.30 41.83 2.72
CA LYS A 406 8.09 40.58 2.69
C LYS A 406 8.57 40.29 1.27
N LEU A 407 9.69 39.58 1.15
CA LEU A 407 10.16 39.07 -0.14
C LEU A 407 9.14 38.09 -0.73
N LEU A 408 8.97 38.13 -2.05
CA LEU A 408 8.11 37.22 -2.78
C LEU A 408 8.88 35.98 -3.20
N ARG A 409 8.36 34.81 -2.82
CA ARG A 409 8.74 33.52 -3.37
C ARG A 409 7.76 33.14 -4.48
N ASN A 410 8.31 32.83 -5.64
CA ASN A 410 7.55 32.50 -6.83
C ASN A 410 6.85 31.14 -6.69
N THR A 411 5.54 31.11 -6.92
CA THR A 411 4.75 29.87 -6.90
C THR A 411 4.47 29.29 -8.29
N SER A 412 5.00 29.88 -9.37
CA SER A 412 4.88 29.26 -10.69
C SER A 412 5.77 28.02 -10.80
N GLN A 413 5.27 26.96 -11.42
CA GLN A 413 6.09 25.87 -11.93
C GLN A 413 6.02 25.86 -13.46
N LEU A 414 7.05 26.40 -14.10
CA LEU A 414 7.13 26.45 -15.55
C LEU A 414 7.83 25.20 -16.07
N PHE A 415 7.07 24.16 -16.35
CA PHE A 415 7.56 22.95 -17.01
C PHE A 415 7.26 22.98 -18.51
N ASP A 416 8.00 22.18 -19.27
CA ASP A 416 7.51 21.71 -20.57
C ASP A 416 6.36 20.69 -20.39
N ASP A 417 5.67 20.35 -21.48
CA ASP A 417 4.52 19.44 -21.47
C ASP A 417 4.85 18.05 -20.90
N ASN A 418 6.12 17.68 -20.87
CA ASN A 418 6.61 16.37 -20.43
C ASN A 418 7.22 16.37 -19.03
N TYR A 419 7.21 17.51 -18.33
CA TYR A 419 7.79 17.69 -16.98
C TYR A 419 9.28 17.30 -16.89
N ASN A 420 9.98 17.35 -18.01
CA ASN A 420 11.40 17.00 -18.11
C ASN A 420 12.28 18.24 -18.21
N THR A 421 11.67 19.38 -18.53
CA THR A 421 12.34 20.67 -18.64
C THR A 421 11.68 21.64 -17.68
N TYR A 422 12.47 22.28 -16.82
CA TYR A 422 12.06 23.36 -15.94
C TYR A 422 12.65 24.68 -16.40
N TYR A 423 11.80 25.68 -16.63
CA TYR A 423 12.20 27.02 -17.04
C TYR A 423 12.37 27.91 -15.81
N VAL A 424 13.61 28.30 -15.55
CA VAL A 424 13.96 29.22 -14.47
C VAL A 424 13.72 30.64 -14.95
N VAL A 425 12.90 31.38 -14.22
CA VAL A 425 12.66 32.80 -14.46
C VAL A 425 13.60 33.68 -13.65
N ASP A 426 13.78 34.93 -14.05
CA ASP A 426 14.37 35.97 -13.23
C ASP A 426 13.35 36.62 -12.28
N SER A 427 13.77 37.63 -11.54
CA SER A 427 12.92 38.38 -10.61
C SER A 427 11.82 39.23 -11.28
N TYR A 428 11.80 39.29 -12.62
CA TYR A 428 10.76 39.93 -13.42
C TYR A 428 9.81 38.91 -14.08
N GLY A 429 10.05 37.60 -13.88
CA GLY A 429 9.24 36.54 -14.44
C GLY A 429 9.63 36.14 -15.87
N GLU A 430 10.77 36.62 -16.39
CA GLU A 430 11.29 36.26 -17.71
C GLU A 430 12.17 35.02 -17.63
N ILE A 431 12.05 34.09 -18.59
CA ILE A 431 12.87 32.86 -18.61
C ILE A 431 14.33 33.22 -18.90
N VAL A 432 15.24 32.82 -18.00
CA VAL A 432 16.69 33.10 -18.10
C VAL A 432 17.57 31.87 -18.06
N ASN A 433 17.06 30.73 -17.60
CA ASN A 433 17.77 29.46 -17.63
C ASN A 433 16.80 28.28 -17.78
N THR A 434 17.33 27.14 -18.20
CA THR A 434 16.57 25.92 -18.40
C THR A 434 17.28 24.75 -17.73
N ILE A 435 16.56 24.04 -16.86
CA ILE A 435 17.04 22.87 -16.12
C ILE A 435 16.36 21.63 -16.69
N TYR A 436 17.14 20.60 -16.98
CA TYR A 436 16.66 19.34 -17.54
C TYR A 436 16.74 18.25 -16.49
N LYS A 437 15.64 17.52 -16.31
CA LYS A 437 15.56 16.38 -15.39
C LYS A 437 16.65 15.35 -15.74
N GLY A 438 17.28 14.78 -14.71
CA GLY A 438 18.37 13.82 -14.85
C GLY A 438 19.72 14.40 -15.28
N GLY A 439 19.82 15.73 -15.49
CA GLY A 439 21.08 16.38 -15.83
C GLY A 439 22.06 16.49 -14.65
N GLY A 440 23.35 16.69 -14.97
CA GLY A 440 24.39 17.01 -14.00
C GLY A 440 24.56 18.52 -13.80
N TYR A 441 24.45 19.00 -12.55
CA TYR A 441 24.50 20.42 -12.19
C TYR A 441 25.43 20.64 -10.98
N ILE A 442 26.12 21.77 -10.89
CA ILE A 442 26.99 22.06 -9.73
C ILE A 442 26.87 23.48 -9.18
N THR A 443 26.25 24.39 -9.92
CA THR A 443 26.07 25.76 -9.46
C THR A 443 24.94 25.83 -8.45
N LEU A 444 25.06 26.74 -7.47
CA LEU A 444 24.08 26.84 -6.39
C LEU A 444 22.66 27.06 -6.93
N ASP A 445 22.51 28.01 -7.87
CA ASP A 445 21.23 28.34 -8.50
C ASP A 445 20.65 27.19 -9.30
N GLU A 446 21.45 26.49 -10.13
CA GLU A 446 20.93 25.38 -10.96
C GLU A 446 20.55 24.17 -10.10
N VAL A 447 21.33 23.87 -9.05
CA VAL A 447 21.04 22.76 -8.14
C VAL A 447 19.80 23.09 -7.30
N ALA A 448 19.67 24.32 -6.82
CA ALA A 448 18.47 24.77 -6.11
C ALA A 448 17.22 24.71 -7.00
N ALA A 449 17.31 25.22 -8.23
CA ALA A 449 16.22 25.13 -9.20
C ALA A 449 15.84 23.68 -9.52
N TYR A 450 16.84 22.80 -9.73
CA TYR A 450 16.60 21.38 -9.98
C TYR A 450 15.86 20.72 -8.82
N ILE A 451 16.36 20.86 -7.59
CA ILE A 451 15.77 20.24 -6.40
C ILE A 451 14.37 20.79 -6.16
N PHE A 452 14.19 22.09 -6.29
CA PHE A 452 12.88 22.73 -6.11
C PHE A 452 11.86 22.21 -7.15
N ALA A 453 12.27 22.09 -8.42
CA ALA A 453 11.42 21.62 -9.50
C ALA A 453 11.02 20.15 -9.29
N PHE A 454 11.99 19.25 -9.16
CA PHE A 454 11.79 17.81 -9.27
C PHE A 454 11.66 17.09 -7.91
N GLY A 455 11.98 17.74 -6.79
CA GLY A 455 11.95 17.12 -5.45
C GLY A 455 13.06 16.09 -5.23
N GLU A 456 14.03 16.01 -6.15
CA GLU A 456 15.14 15.08 -6.16
C GLU A 456 16.45 15.80 -6.48
N VAL A 457 17.58 15.09 -6.43
CA VAL A 457 18.91 15.68 -6.62
C VAL A 457 19.41 15.48 -8.05
N PRO A 458 20.28 16.37 -8.58
CA PRO A 458 20.90 16.16 -9.90
C PRO A 458 21.65 14.83 -9.99
N ALA A 459 21.84 14.31 -11.21
CA ALA A 459 22.37 12.96 -11.42
C ALA A 459 23.81 12.74 -10.91
N ASN A 460 24.55 13.82 -10.67
CA ASN A 460 25.89 13.81 -10.07
C ASN A 460 25.90 13.85 -8.52
N TYR A 461 24.75 13.75 -7.85
CA TYR A 461 24.60 13.77 -6.38
C TYR A 461 24.17 12.44 -5.76
N ILE A 462 24.04 11.38 -6.56
CA ILE A 462 23.49 10.09 -6.12
C ILE A 462 24.50 9.20 -5.38
N GLU A 463 25.78 9.57 -5.35
CA GLU A 463 26.84 8.75 -4.77
C GLU A 463 26.92 8.88 -3.23
N ASP A 464 27.25 7.77 -2.57
CA ASP A 464 27.34 7.69 -1.12
C ASP A 464 28.50 8.52 -0.56
N LYS A 465 28.26 9.24 0.55
CA LYS A 465 29.25 10.08 1.23
C LYS A 465 30.46 9.34 1.81
N SER A 466 30.44 8.02 1.84
CA SER A 466 31.57 7.14 2.22
C SER A 466 32.63 7.03 1.11
N GLN A 467 32.32 7.41 -0.13
CA GLN A 467 33.23 7.35 -1.29
C GLN A 467 34.24 8.53 -1.38
N ARG A 468 34.57 9.18 -0.26
CA ARG A 468 35.32 10.46 -0.22
C ARG A 468 36.69 10.45 -0.91
N SER A 469 37.31 9.28 -1.01
CA SER A 469 38.65 9.09 -1.59
C SER A 469 38.63 8.60 -3.05
N ALA A 470 37.46 8.48 -3.66
CA ALA A 470 37.28 7.83 -4.96
C ALA A 470 36.68 8.70 -6.10
N PRO A 471 36.83 10.05 -6.18
CA PRO A 471 36.32 10.81 -7.33
C PRO A 471 36.82 10.27 -8.68
N ALA A 472 38.04 9.75 -8.73
CA ALA A 472 38.62 9.14 -9.92
C ALA A 472 37.88 7.89 -10.42
N THR A 473 37.08 7.22 -9.56
CA THR A 473 36.26 6.06 -9.96
C THR A 473 34.81 6.44 -10.25
N SER A 474 34.38 7.64 -9.88
CA SER A 474 33.07 8.17 -10.27
C SER A 474 33.09 8.50 -11.77
N LYS A 475 32.03 8.13 -12.49
CA LYS A 475 31.85 8.58 -13.89
C LYS A 475 31.81 10.11 -14.01
N TRP A 476 31.44 10.80 -12.93
CA TRP A 476 31.35 12.26 -12.88
C TRP A 476 32.69 12.94 -12.54
N GLY A 477 33.69 12.20 -12.05
CA GLY A 477 35.02 12.74 -11.73
C GLY A 477 34.98 13.91 -10.74
N GLU A 478 35.55 15.06 -11.13
CA GLU A 478 35.54 16.30 -10.33
C GLU A 478 34.14 16.92 -10.12
N TYR A 479 33.15 16.45 -10.89
CA TYR A 479 31.79 16.95 -10.82
C TYR A 479 30.89 16.12 -9.92
N VAL A 480 31.37 15.00 -9.37
CA VAL A 480 30.58 14.30 -8.34
C VAL A 480 30.37 15.20 -7.14
N ARG A 481 29.16 15.14 -6.60
CA ARG A 481 28.73 15.77 -5.37
C ARG A 481 28.17 14.68 -4.47
N LEU A 482 28.39 14.83 -3.18
CA LEU A 482 28.05 13.80 -2.20
C LEU A 482 26.94 14.32 -1.31
N ASN A 483 26.51 13.41 -0.44
CA ASN A 483 25.52 13.68 0.60
C ASN A 483 24.14 13.89 -0.05
N ASN A 484 23.23 12.99 0.26
CA ASN A 484 21.81 13.12 0.01
C ASN A 484 21.13 12.37 1.16
N THR A 485 21.25 12.95 2.35
CA THR A 485 20.86 12.25 3.59
C THR A 485 19.93 13.10 4.42
N TYR A 486 19.21 12.45 5.32
CA TYR A 486 18.33 13.13 6.27
C TYR A 486 19.09 14.19 7.08
N PHE A 487 18.51 15.38 7.16
CA PHE A 487 18.94 16.49 8.01
C PHE A 487 18.02 16.54 9.23
N SER A 488 18.58 16.42 10.44
CA SER A 488 17.76 16.28 11.65
C SER A 488 17.03 17.55 12.05
N GLY A 489 17.67 18.72 11.96
CA GLY A 489 17.14 19.96 12.54
C GLY A 489 16.81 19.85 14.04
N ASP A 490 17.58 19.03 14.76
CA ASP A 490 17.42 18.79 16.19
C ASP A 490 18.11 19.93 16.95
N VAL A 491 17.33 20.97 17.25
CA VAL A 491 17.82 22.18 17.92
C VAL A 491 18.07 21.97 19.41
N GLU A 492 17.59 20.89 20.02
CA GLU A 492 17.98 20.53 21.39
C GLU A 492 19.41 20.01 21.42
N ARG A 493 19.77 19.20 20.42
CA ARG A 493 21.13 18.69 20.25
C ARG A 493 22.07 19.74 19.66
N TYR A 494 21.61 20.56 18.71
CA TYR A 494 22.42 21.57 18.02
C TYR A 494 21.79 22.96 18.19
N PRO A 495 21.97 23.59 19.36
CA PRO A 495 21.23 24.81 19.73
C PRO A 495 21.59 26.07 18.92
N TYR A 496 22.66 26.01 18.13
CA TYR A 496 23.06 27.06 17.19
C TYR A 496 22.37 26.94 15.82
N GLU A 497 21.59 25.88 15.55
CA GLU A 497 20.82 25.76 14.32
C GLU A 497 19.46 26.47 14.51
N PRO A 498 19.02 27.34 13.59
CA PRO A 498 17.67 27.89 13.65
C PRO A 498 16.62 26.83 13.33
N VAL A 499 15.43 26.97 13.92
CA VAL A 499 14.29 26.11 13.61
C VAL A 499 13.79 26.41 12.19
N LEU A 500 13.84 25.39 11.31
CA LEU A 500 13.30 25.49 9.95
C LEU A 500 11.78 25.24 9.92
N PRO A 501 11.04 25.75 8.92
CA PRO A 501 9.60 25.61 8.84
C PRO A 501 9.11 24.16 8.88
N ASN A 502 8.20 23.85 9.81
CA ASN A 502 7.57 22.52 9.95
C ASN A 502 8.57 21.34 9.98
N ILE A 503 9.82 21.55 10.44
CA ILE A 503 10.84 20.50 10.49
C ILE A 503 10.57 19.52 11.63
N ARG A 504 10.69 18.21 11.35
CA ARG A 504 10.39 17.16 12.33
C ARG A 504 11.27 17.20 13.59
N GLY A 505 12.56 17.50 13.45
CA GLY A 505 13.49 17.60 14.59
C GLY A 505 13.14 18.69 15.61
N ALA A 506 12.22 19.59 15.27
CA ALA A 506 11.71 20.64 16.14
C ALA A 506 10.18 20.56 16.31
N GLY A 507 9.59 19.36 16.19
CA GLY A 507 8.18 19.11 16.45
C GLY A 507 7.21 19.30 15.27
N GLY A 508 7.73 19.51 14.05
CA GLY A 508 6.95 19.52 12.81
C GLY A 508 6.77 18.14 12.18
N GLU A 509 6.31 18.12 10.92
CA GLU A 509 5.96 16.90 10.19
C GLU A 509 6.87 16.63 8.97
N LEU A 510 7.61 17.62 8.48
CA LEU A 510 8.39 17.51 7.25
C LEU A 510 9.78 16.92 7.49
N TYR A 511 10.19 16.02 6.60
CA TYR A 511 11.53 15.46 6.56
C TYR A 511 12.41 16.28 5.62
N TYR A 512 13.46 16.84 6.20
CA TYR A 512 14.48 17.58 5.48
C TYR A 512 15.65 16.67 5.11
N TYR A 513 16.21 16.93 3.94
CA TYR A 513 17.40 16.28 3.40
C TYR A 513 18.46 17.33 3.10
N GLU A 514 19.71 16.90 3.10
CA GLU A 514 20.85 17.75 2.81
C GLU A 514 21.72 17.19 1.69
N VAL A 515 22.29 18.11 0.91
CA VAL A 515 23.27 17.82 -0.14
C VAL A 515 24.48 18.74 -0.05
N ASP A 516 25.65 18.21 -0.42
CA ASP A 516 26.88 19.00 -0.46
C ASP A 516 26.92 19.87 -1.72
N ILE A 517 27.06 21.19 -1.57
CA ILE A 517 27.32 22.08 -2.70
C ILE A 517 28.81 22.44 -2.75
N GLY A 518 29.35 22.49 -3.97
CA GLY A 518 30.77 22.77 -4.17
C GLY A 518 31.01 24.25 -4.41
N THR A 519 31.68 24.92 -3.46
CA THR A 519 32.07 26.33 -3.55
C THR A 519 33.59 26.48 -3.61
N THR A 520 34.08 27.64 -4.06
CA THR A 520 35.50 28.04 -4.11
C THR A 520 35.66 29.42 -3.47
N GLY A 521 36.58 29.62 -2.52
CA GLY A 521 36.45 30.77 -1.57
C GLY A 521 35.37 30.42 -0.53
N THR A 522 35.34 30.75 0.77
CA THR A 522 36.06 31.65 1.68
C THR A 522 36.10 31.01 3.09
N ASP A 523 36.38 31.78 4.17
CA ASP A 523 36.76 31.38 5.54
C ASP A 523 35.65 31.54 6.62
N SER A 524 34.39 31.63 6.17
CA SER A 524 33.22 31.85 7.04
C SER A 524 33.07 30.85 8.18
N ASP A 525 33.64 29.65 8.02
CA ASP A 525 33.94 28.75 9.12
C ASP A 525 35.45 28.48 9.16
N PRO A 526 36.18 28.94 10.19
CA PRO A 526 37.63 28.76 10.27
C PRO A 526 38.06 27.28 10.37
N ARG A 527 37.12 26.36 10.61
CA ARG A 527 37.36 24.91 10.61
C ARG A 527 37.47 24.33 9.19
N TYR A 528 36.95 25.02 8.17
CA TYR A 528 36.94 24.55 6.79
C TYR A 528 37.77 25.48 5.91
N PRO A 529 38.94 25.05 5.43
CA PRO A 529 39.76 25.88 4.57
C PRO A 529 39.07 26.09 3.23
N SER A 530 39.17 27.32 2.71
CA SER A 530 38.70 27.69 1.37
C SER A 530 39.47 26.92 0.29
N LEU A 531 38.91 25.80 -0.17
CA LEU A 531 39.47 24.94 -1.21
C LEU A 531 38.36 24.52 -2.19
N PRO A 532 38.71 24.21 -3.45
CA PRO A 532 37.75 23.60 -4.37
C PRO A 532 37.18 22.32 -3.78
N TYR A 533 35.85 22.19 -3.80
CA TYR A 533 35.15 21.05 -3.23
C TYR A 533 35.66 19.70 -3.74
N ASN A 534 35.95 19.57 -5.04
CA ASN A 534 36.44 18.34 -5.63
C ASN A 534 37.51 18.65 -6.67
N THR A 535 38.68 18.01 -6.54
CA THR A 535 39.83 18.20 -7.42
C THR A 535 39.95 17.11 -8.49
N GLY A 536 38.97 16.21 -8.58
CA GLY A 536 39.03 14.99 -9.40
C GLY A 536 39.87 13.87 -8.79
N SER A 537 40.70 14.17 -7.79
CA SER A 537 41.46 13.17 -7.01
C SER A 537 40.95 13.03 -5.58
N TYR A 538 40.39 14.09 -5.02
CA TYR A 538 39.93 14.13 -3.63
C TYR A 538 38.78 15.13 -3.44
N ILE A 539 37.90 14.87 -2.49
CA ILE A 539 36.80 15.76 -2.10
C ILE A 539 37.14 16.51 -0.82
N ASN A 540 37.36 17.83 -0.94
CA ASN A 540 37.48 18.78 0.17
C ASN A 540 36.09 19.27 0.59
N ARG A 541 35.37 18.47 1.39
CA ARG A 541 34.04 18.87 1.87
C ARG A 541 34.13 20.16 2.70
N GLY A 542 33.51 21.23 2.20
CA GLY A 542 33.33 22.48 2.92
C GLY A 542 32.07 22.50 3.80
N ALA A 543 31.79 23.67 4.37
CA ALA A 543 30.63 23.93 5.23
C ALA A 543 29.30 24.12 4.46
N ALA A 544 29.36 24.28 3.14
CA ALA A 544 28.21 24.66 2.31
C ALA A 544 27.27 23.49 1.98
N ARG A 545 25.97 23.67 2.19
CA ARG A 545 24.91 22.68 1.94
C ARG A 545 23.65 23.34 1.40
N ILE A 546 22.90 22.58 0.61
CA ILE A 546 21.47 22.83 0.43
C ILE A 546 20.72 21.90 1.39
N VAL A 547 19.73 22.43 2.10
CA VAL A 547 18.83 21.71 2.99
C VAL A 547 17.41 21.91 2.49
N TYR A 548 16.69 20.84 2.19
CA TYR A 548 15.40 20.92 1.51
C TYR A 548 14.40 19.88 2.01
N THR A 549 13.11 20.19 1.91
CA THR A 549 12.04 19.23 2.22
C THR A 549 11.94 18.16 1.15
N ARG A 550 11.92 16.89 1.56
CA ARG A 550 11.82 15.77 0.64
C ARG A 550 10.56 14.93 0.84
N TYR A 551 10.19 14.67 2.09
CA TYR A 551 9.04 13.83 2.42
C TYR A 551 8.14 14.48 3.47
N ASP A 552 6.84 14.17 3.42
CA ASP A 552 5.86 14.51 4.45
C ASP A 552 5.89 13.49 5.61
N GLY A 553 5.03 13.70 6.62
CA GLY A 553 4.91 12.84 7.81
C GLY A 553 4.63 11.36 7.50
N ASP A 554 3.99 11.10 6.36
CA ASP A 554 3.60 9.77 5.86
C ASP A 554 4.65 9.18 4.90
N ASN A 555 5.81 9.83 4.76
CA ASN A 555 6.91 9.44 3.89
C ASN A 555 6.61 9.52 2.38
N ASN A 556 5.63 10.35 1.99
CA ASN A 556 5.36 10.64 0.57
C ASN A 556 6.23 11.79 0.06
N PRO A 557 6.67 11.77 -1.22
CA PRO A 557 7.39 12.90 -1.80
C PRO A 557 6.58 14.20 -1.78
N ILE A 558 7.23 15.31 -1.41
CA ILE A 558 6.58 16.62 -1.38
C ILE A 558 6.27 17.11 -2.80
N THR A 559 4.98 17.19 -3.12
CA THR A 559 4.47 17.72 -4.40
C THR A 559 3.84 19.11 -4.26
N ASN A 560 3.27 19.42 -3.09
CA ASN A 560 2.70 20.73 -2.80
C ASN A 560 3.80 21.80 -2.67
N LEU A 561 3.69 22.88 -3.46
CA LEU A 561 4.64 23.99 -3.42
C LEU A 561 4.71 24.67 -2.06
N ASP A 562 3.60 24.69 -1.32
CA ASP A 562 3.55 25.32 0.00
C ASP A 562 4.39 24.60 1.05
N ASP A 563 4.66 23.32 0.84
CA ASP A 563 5.48 22.47 1.70
C ASP A 563 6.89 22.26 1.13
N LYS A 564 7.18 22.75 -0.08
CA LYS A 564 8.54 22.77 -0.63
C LYS A 564 9.33 23.88 0.04
N TYR A 565 10.27 23.57 0.92
CA TYR A 565 11.26 24.53 1.38
C TYR A 565 12.65 24.10 0.91
N LEU A 566 13.47 25.06 0.47
CA LEU A 566 14.84 24.83 0.08
C LEU A 566 15.69 25.98 0.63
N PHE A 567 16.70 25.62 1.40
CA PHE A 567 17.60 26.56 2.06
C PHE A 567 19.03 26.31 1.66
N TYR A 568 19.79 27.39 1.54
CA TYR A 568 21.22 27.35 1.43
C TYR A 568 21.86 27.74 2.77
N THR A 569 22.84 26.95 3.21
CA THR A 569 23.74 27.31 4.30
C THR A 569 25.17 27.22 3.83
N TYR A 570 26.00 28.20 4.16
CA TYR A 570 27.42 28.19 3.80
C TYR A 570 28.35 28.07 5.00
N ASN A 571 27.84 28.18 6.22
CA ASN A 571 28.57 28.19 7.48
C ASN A 571 28.11 27.05 8.41
N HIS A 572 27.86 25.87 7.83
CA HIS A 572 27.59 24.62 8.54
C HIS A 572 26.37 24.71 9.46
N TYR A 573 25.22 25.08 8.86
CA TYR A 573 23.89 25.17 9.48
C TYR A 573 23.71 26.26 10.53
N ASN A 574 24.69 27.14 10.71
CA ASN A 574 24.53 28.28 11.62
C ASN A 574 23.54 29.29 11.05
N ASP A 575 23.68 29.64 9.77
CA ASP A 575 22.77 30.52 9.05
C ASP A 575 22.23 29.86 7.79
N PHE A 576 21.02 30.29 7.40
CA PHE A 576 20.30 29.83 6.22
C PHE A 576 19.74 31.00 5.42
N GLN A 577 19.53 30.77 4.12
CA GLN A 577 18.80 31.65 3.20
C GLN A 577 17.84 30.78 2.36
N GLU A 578 16.57 31.17 2.23
CA GLU A 578 15.59 30.42 1.42
C GLU A 578 15.79 30.69 -0.08
N TYR A 579 15.66 29.66 -0.92
CA TYR A 579 15.52 29.84 -2.36
C TYR A 579 14.09 30.26 -2.73
N LEU A 580 13.97 31.39 -3.41
CA LEU A 580 12.71 32.06 -3.73
C LEU A 580 12.11 31.64 -5.08
N ASN A 581 12.66 30.60 -5.71
CA ASN A 581 12.19 30.02 -6.97
C ASN A 581 12.28 30.96 -8.21
N TYR A 582 13.39 31.68 -8.30
CA TYR A 582 13.84 32.41 -9.50
C TYR A 582 15.36 32.58 -9.46
N SER A 583 15.99 32.91 -10.59
CA SER A 583 17.44 33.08 -10.68
C SER A 583 17.93 34.20 -9.75
N ASN A 584 18.97 33.91 -8.98
CA ASN A 584 19.51 34.76 -7.92
C ASN A 584 18.47 35.17 -6.86
N GLY A 585 17.37 34.42 -6.76
CA GLY A 585 16.30 34.63 -5.80
C GLY A 585 16.62 33.93 -4.48
N TRP A 586 17.36 34.61 -3.62
CA TRP A 586 17.71 34.13 -2.29
C TRP A 586 17.18 35.08 -1.22
N GLY A 587 16.51 34.53 -0.22
CA GLY A 587 15.90 35.29 0.88
C GLY A 587 16.92 35.94 1.80
N GLU A 588 16.41 36.71 2.76
CA GLU A 588 17.24 37.26 3.82
C GLU A 588 17.90 36.13 4.64
N MET A 589 19.12 36.39 5.07
CA MET A 589 19.84 35.45 5.94
C MET A 589 19.25 35.46 7.34
N PHE A 590 19.12 34.29 7.93
CA PHE A 590 18.70 34.11 9.32
C PHE A 590 19.50 32.98 9.96
N GLY A 591 19.54 32.96 11.29
CA GLY A 591 20.30 31.99 12.06
C GLY A 591 21.19 32.61 13.13
N ASN A 592 22.16 31.82 13.57
CA ASN A 592 22.98 32.05 14.74
C ASN A 592 24.04 33.14 14.57
N ILE A 593 24.81 33.13 13.47
CA ILE A 593 25.78 34.19 13.21
C ILE A 593 25.05 35.51 12.93
N THR A 594 23.95 35.44 12.18
CA THR A 594 23.06 36.59 11.94
C THR A 594 22.52 37.19 13.25
N GLY A 595 22.22 36.36 14.26
CA GLY A 595 21.84 36.81 15.60
C GLY A 595 23.00 37.23 16.50
N GLY A 596 24.25 37.17 16.04
CA GLY A 596 25.43 37.55 16.81
C GLY A 596 26.00 36.46 17.72
N GLY A 597 25.60 35.20 17.53
CA GLY A 597 26.19 34.04 18.19
C GLY A 597 27.53 33.62 17.57
N GLU A 598 28.24 32.74 18.28
CA GLU A 598 29.50 32.16 17.80
C GLU A 598 29.26 30.88 17.00
N ILE A 599 30.15 30.63 16.03
CA ILE A 599 30.00 29.52 15.09
C ILE A 599 29.99 28.16 15.79
N SER A 600 28.89 27.42 15.61
CA SER A 600 28.64 26.10 16.20
C SER A 600 28.90 26.03 17.71
N SER A 601 28.65 27.13 18.42
CA SER A 601 28.83 27.20 19.86
C SER A 601 27.61 26.61 20.58
N TYR A 602 27.85 25.72 21.54
CA TYR A 602 26.80 25.13 22.38
C TYR A 602 26.47 26.01 23.60
N THR A 603 27.20 27.11 23.80
CA THR A 603 27.08 27.97 24.99
C THR A 603 26.92 29.44 24.66
N ASN A 604 27.35 29.89 23.47
CA ASN A 604 27.20 31.26 22.98
C ASN A 604 26.49 31.24 21.62
N TYR A 605 25.21 30.89 21.64
CA TYR A 605 24.35 30.83 20.46
C TYR A 605 23.17 31.81 20.58
N ASN A 606 22.72 32.34 19.45
CA ASN A 606 21.55 33.20 19.35
C ASN A 606 20.88 33.08 17.97
N PRO A 607 20.33 31.90 17.61
CA PRO A 607 19.68 31.73 16.31
C PRO A 607 18.45 32.63 16.18
N THR A 608 18.45 33.47 15.15
CA THR A 608 17.27 34.23 14.74
C THR A 608 16.26 33.31 14.02
N PRO A 609 14.95 33.58 14.12
CA PRO A 609 13.92 32.75 13.49
C PRO A 609 13.95 32.85 11.96
N TYR A 610 13.34 31.88 11.30
CA TYR A 610 13.08 31.91 9.85
C TYR A 610 12.40 33.22 9.42
N VAL A 611 12.91 33.82 8.34
CA VAL A 611 12.36 35.03 7.73
C VAL A 611 11.26 34.64 6.75
N GLU A 612 10.01 34.89 7.12
CA GLU A 612 8.85 34.55 6.29
C GLU A 612 8.81 35.31 4.96
N VAL A 613 8.43 34.58 3.91
CA VAL A 613 8.21 35.10 2.55
C VAL A 613 6.73 35.12 2.20
N GLU A 614 6.36 36.01 1.28
CA GLU A 614 5.03 35.99 0.65
C GLU A 614 5.06 35.09 -0.58
N ARG A 615 3.96 34.38 -0.82
CA ARG A 615 3.85 33.42 -1.93
C ARG A 615 2.93 33.97 -3.01
N SER A 616 3.44 34.09 -4.23
CA SER A 616 2.64 34.53 -5.38
C SER A 616 3.29 34.08 -6.68
N ASP A 617 2.47 33.80 -7.68
CA ASP A 617 2.91 33.72 -9.06
C ASP A 617 3.11 35.14 -9.60
N PHE A 618 4.26 35.39 -10.21
CA PHE A 618 4.56 36.64 -10.92
C PHE A 618 5.06 36.41 -12.35
N THR A 619 4.93 35.19 -12.87
CA THR A 619 5.30 34.84 -14.25
C THR A 619 4.29 35.37 -15.27
N LEU A 620 4.77 35.59 -16.50
CA LEU A 620 4.22 36.51 -17.51
C LEU A 620 2.85 36.19 -18.13
N THR A 621 2.01 35.36 -17.51
CA THR A 621 0.60 35.22 -17.90
C THR A 621 -0.35 36.08 -17.06
N SER A 622 0.12 36.83 -16.05
CA SER A 622 -0.82 37.55 -15.16
C SER A 622 -0.47 38.94 -14.63
N SER A 623 0.65 39.59 -14.97
CA SER A 623 0.87 40.97 -14.44
C SER A 623 1.33 42.02 -15.45
N ILE A 624 0.41 42.94 -15.76
CA ILE A 624 0.68 44.29 -16.29
C ILE A 624 1.55 45.09 -15.29
N THR A 625 1.50 44.73 -14.00
CA THR A 625 2.18 45.41 -12.90
C THR A 625 3.71 45.26 -12.93
N ALA A 626 4.24 44.06 -13.16
CA ALA A 626 5.71 43.84 -13.22
C ALA A 626 6.36 44.56 -14.41
N ARG A 627 5.65 44.64 -15.56
CA ARG A 627 6.10 45.40 -16.74
C ARG A 627 6.17 46.91 -16.46
N ASN A 628 5.22 47.45 -15.70
CA ASN A 628 5.18 48.87 -15.36
C ASN A 628 6.28 49.28 -14.38
N GLU A 629 6.64 48.42 -13.41
CA GLU A 629 7.74 48.70 -12.47
C GLU A 629 9.12 48.69 -13.17
N ARG A 630 9.32 47.80 -14.15
CA ARG A 630 10.52 47.81 -15.01
C ARG A 630 10.62 49.09 -15.84
N LEU A 631 9.51 49.58 -16.39
CA LEU A 631 9.47 50.85 -17.12
C LEU A 631 9.81 52.07 -16.23
N LEU A 632 9.53 51.97 -14.92
CA LEU A 632 9.80 53.01 -13.94
C LEU A 632 11.23 52.95 -13.36
N SER A 633 11.86 51.77 -13.34
CA SER A 633 13.24 51.57 -12.83
C SER A 633 14.33 51.79 -13.88
N LEU A 634 13.97 51.87 -15.18
CA LEU A 634 14.91 52.20 -16.25
C LEU A 634 15.41 53.66 -16.13
N PRO A 635 16.71 53.92 -16.35
CA PRO A 635 17.27 55.26 -16.30
C PRO A 635 16.62 56.19 -17.34
N PRO A 636 16.56 57.53 -17.09
CA PRO A 636 15.76 58.48 -17.88
C PRO A 636 16.06 58.56 -19.39
N LYS A 637 17.15 57.93 -19.85
CA LYS A 637 17.56 57.90 -21.26
C LYS A 637 16.73 56.99 -22.16
N PHE A 638 15.81 56.18 -21.62
CA PHE A 638 14.96 55.27 -22.41
C PHE A 638 13.48 55.69 -22.46
N LYS A 639 13.13 56.88 -21.96
CA LYS A 639 11.77 57.44 -22.06
C LYS A 639 11.60 58.24 -23.36
N ASN A 640 11.55 57.56 -24.50
CA ASN A 640 11.00 58.17 -25.71
C ASN A 640 9.55 57.72 -25.85
N GLU A 641 8.62 58.68 -25.83
CA GLU A 641 7.17 58.48 -25.73
C GLU A 641 6.51 57.90 -27.00
N ASP A 642 7.27 57.62 -28.06
CA ASP A 642 6.70 57.23 -29.37
C ASP A 642 6.61 55.70 -29.62
N GLU A 643 7.14 54.84 -28.75
CA GLU A 643 7.00 53.37 -28.88
C GLU A 643 5.89 52.76 -28.02
N LEU A 644 5.19 53.57 -27.21
CA LEU A 644 4.23 53.07 -26.22
C LEU A 644 2.82 52.77 -26.76
N LEU A 645 2.61 52.78 -28.09
CA LEU A 645 1.27 52.74 -28.70
C LEU A 645 1.01 51.60 -29.71
N VAL A 646 1.78 50.50 -29.64
CA VAL A 646 1.57 49.33 -30.53
C VAL A 646 1.21 48.02 -29.80
N LEU A 647 1.07 48.02 -28.48
CA LEU A 647 0.63 46.83 -27.73
C LEU A 647 -0.35 47.21 -26.60
N ILE A 648 -1.60 47.46 -26.99
CA ILE A 648 -2.79 47.18 -26.16
C ILE A 648 -3.51 46.02 -26.81
#